data_AF-A0A353YVJ3-F1
#
_entry.id   AF-A0A353YVJ3-F1
#
_cell.length_a   1.000
_cell.length_b   1.000
_cell.length_c   1.000
_cell.angle_alpha   90.00
_cell.angle_beta   90.00
_cell.angle_gamma   90.00
#
_symmetry.space_group_name_H-M   'P 1'
#
loop_
_entity.id
_entity.type
_entity.pdbx_description
1 polymer ?
#
loop_
_entity_poly.entity_id
_entity_poly.type
_entity_poly.pdbx_seq_one_letter_code
_entity_poly.pdbx_strand_id
1 'polypeptide(L)'
;MKRIVTKTLTGLLSVTLIKSIFLLSIAQAGTDNAHTKRLISASPTIHRAEDPADEMKKNPGVVSGQVVSQESEPVSFATVALLSQADSTLISGAITDENGFFEFNDLPLGEYALKVSYLGYKSEVIGNINLTRKSRKVALEPAVMEPDTKQLDEVVFTSERLKGEEKIDRTTFTLNDDLRKVSTTGIDVLKHIPSVQVDFQENVTLEGQSNIQFYVDGVLRNKDYVAQLDPQHIDKVEIISNPGVKYDADVAGVINIVMKKTKRYGVSGSVTVPIPHPTKILANPKANIEYGNNKFRFYGGTRIHMERFNGSESLYTETDESYVQPFKFYKESEGEIGWMNGYTNYGIDWFLSENTTLNFLGEWRKGKGINNDYLSNNRRYENGDLTQYFTSNLNGSDNRDNHYLSLFLKQQMPGEGSELTAEAYVYLHNSDARNRYEDIYYDPEDMQTILEEVNRQDQTLNSSRTAEMRVDYTFQLKNVKNEVGARYYNQWMSNDFTDDYNVSGSEGEVFDNFKFTEIRQTGYYNLLGAFKEFKWQLGFRGEYSQLDINDTVKKDYFVFLPQVSVSRSFGEGNNVKLSFRRQIHRPSVHSLNPFTTWTDSLHVWTGNPDLDPALENKIELSYARNFKNNYISPKFYLRYTKDNIQDLSIINEEGITEITQANIGKDLEYGIGVNAAIQVLKRWRVNGNFALYNRVVGSEHALSRDEDNQKVSYRAGLTNIVMLPKEFAVFAFAYYNSPYVTYQREHSRDLLVIFGAEKTLWKKAKVEFFYNPFIKDFTYAEVKTRTQDYYEHWRGHLDVHHIYAIEFTYNFNYGGKIKKSNRRADYEVDEGGGTF
;
A
#
# COMPACT_ATOMS: atom_id res chain seq x y z
N MET A 1 9.00 -41.18 26.65
CA MET A 1 8.45 -41.80 27.89
C MET A 1 6.97 -42.09 27.70
N LYS A 2 6.34 -42.97 28.49
CA LYS A 2 4.87 -43.08 28.59
C LYS A 2 4.37 -42.12 29.69
N ARG A 3 3.06 -41.77 29.67
CA ARG A 3 2.38 -40.75 30.51
C ARG A 3 2.72 -39.31 30.08
N ILE A 4 1.80 -38.33 30.09
CA ILE A 4 0.35 -38.31 30.41
C ILE A 4 -0.41 -37.55 29.31
N VAL A 5 -1.65 -37.97 29.05
CA VAL A 5 -2.70 -37.23 28.32
C VAL A 5 -3.91 -37.14 29.27
N THR A 6 -4.81 -36.16 29.02
CA THR A 6 -6.14 -35.98 29.66
C THR A 6 -6.18 -35.00 30.86
N LYS A 7 -6.29 -33.71 30.53
CA LYS A 7 -6.93 -32.57 31.24
C LYS A 7 -6.67 -31.32 30.38
N THR A 8 -7.58 -30.38 30.12
CA THR A 8 -8.98 -30.22 30.58
C THR A 8 -9.76 -29.49 29.48
N LEU A 9 -10.93 -29.97 29.05
CA LEU A 9 -11.78 -29.25 28.09
C LEU A 9 -13.26 -29.62 28.24
N THR A 10 -13.94 -29.02 29.22
CA THR A 10 -15.38 -29.23 29.45
C THR A 10 -16.01 -28.04 30.16
N GLY A 11 -17.06 -27.47 29.57
CA GLY A 11 -17.81 -26.32 30.10
C GLY A 11 -17.78 -25.11 29.15
N LEU A 12 -18.88 -24.45 28.80
CA LEU A 12 -20.32 -24.75 29.02
C LEU A 12 -21.07 -24.65 27.68
N LEU A 13 -22.17 -25.41 27.50
CA LEU A 13 -23.07 -25.24 26.33
C LEU A 13 -24.50 -25.74 26.62
N SER A 14 -25.40 -24.80 26.97
CA SER A 14 -26.85 -24.96 27.21
C SER A 14 -27.48 -23.55 27.11
N VAL A 15 -28.71 -23.23 26.67
CA VAL A 15 -29.94 -23.88 26.13
C VAL A 15 -30.57 -22.84 25.13
N THR A 16 -31.65 -22.92 24.32
CA THR A 16 -32.80 -23.81 23.99
C THR A 16 -33.15 -23.46 22.51
N LEU A 17 -33.24 -24.35 21.52
CA LEU A 17 -34.17 -25.46 21.23
C LEU A 17 -35.63 -25.06 20.93
N ILE A 18 -36.02 -25.15 19.65
CA ILE A 18 -37.40 -25.44 19.17
C ILE A 18 -37.29 -26.44 18.00
N LYS A 19 -38.26 -27.36 17.85
CA LYS A 19 -38.37 -28.39 16.79
C LYS A 19 -39.72 -28.32 16.07
N SER A 20 -39.73 -28.64 14.77
CA SER A 20 -40.79 -29.38 14.02
C SER A 20 -40.24 -29.65 12.60
N ILE A 21 -39.92 -30.87 12.16
CA ILE A 21 -40.75 -32.07 11.86
C ILE A 21 -41.55 -31.90 10.56
N PHE A 22 -41.15 -32.60 9.48
CA PHE A 22 -41.97 -33.63 8.78
C PHE A 22 -41.15 -34.46 7.76
N LEU A 23 -41.72 -35.58 7.29
CA LEU A 23 -41.21 -36.56 6.32
C LEU A 23 -42.25 -36.70 5.15
N LEU A 24 -42.17 -37.51 4.08
CA LEU A 24 -41.39 -38.71 3.73
C LEU A 24 -41.41 -38.93 2.18
N SER A 25 -40.79 -40.02 1.70
CA SER A 25 -40.95 -40.73 0.39
C SER A 25 -40.20 -40.18 -0.84
N ILE A 26 -39.62 -40.92 -1.81
CA ILE A 26 -39.42 -42.36 -2.17
C ILE A 26 -39.98 -42.72 -3.57
N ALA A 27 -39.11 -43.27 -4.43
CA ALA A 27 -39.38 -43.91 -5.74
C ALA A 27 -39.93 -42.99 -6.86
N GLN A 28 -39.95 -43.35 -8.16
CA GLN A 28 -39.61 -44.62 -8.85
C GLN A 28 -38.96 -44.36 -10.24
N ALA A 29 -38.64 -45.39 -11.03
CA ALA A 29 -37.87 -45.29 -12.28
C ALA A 29 -38.55 -45.92 -13.53
N GLY A 30 -38.10 -45.49 -14.72
CA GLY A 30 -38.37 -46.03 -16.08
C GLY A 30 -37.82 -45.03 -17.13
N THR A 31 -37.08 -45.36 -18.20
CA THR A 31 -37.32 -46.29 -19.34
C THR A 31 -38.61 -45.93 -20.12
N ASP A 32 -38.63 -45.75 -21.45
CA ASP A 32 -37.75 -46.39 -22.46
C ASP A 32 -37.72 -45.76 -23.89
N ASN A 33 -36.72 -46.16 -24.68
CA ASN A 33 -36.58 -46.25 -26.15
C ASN A 33 -37.38 -45.39 -27.20
N ALA A 34 -36.65 -44.46 -27.85
CA ALA A 34 -36.06 -44.56 -29.22
C ALA A 34 -36.85 -44.49 -30.59
N HIS A 35 -36.06 -44.12 -31.63
CA HIS A 35 -36.07 -44.54 -33.07
C HIS A 35 -36.85 -43.81 -34.22
N THR A 36 -36.09 -43.02 -35.01
CA THR A 36 -36.14 -42.88 -36.51
C THR A 36 -37.36 -42.20 -37.18
N LYS A 37 -37.35 -41.74 -38.44
CA LYS A 37 -36.49 -41.99 -39.65
C LYS A 37 -36.46 -40.79 -40.63
N ARG A 38 -35.49 -40.74 -41.56
CA ARG A 38 -35.40 -39.78 -42.69
C ARG A 38 -36.29 -40.19 -43.88
N LEU A 39 -36.71 -39.24 -44.75
CA LEU A 39 -36.21 -39.11 -46.16
C LEU A 39 -36.78 -37.89 -46.92
N ILE A 40 -36.40 -37.75 -48.20
CA ILE A 40 -36.44 -36.53 -49.05
C ILE A 40 -37.17 -36.81 -50.39
N SER A 41 -37.91 -35.84 -50.93
CA SER A 41 -38.24 -35.75 -52.37
C SER A 41 -38.52 -34.30 -52.80
N ALA A 42 -38.45 -34.01 -54.11
CA ALA A 42 -38.37 -32.64 -54.67
C ALA A 42 -39.64 -32.13 -55.36
N SER A 43 -39.59 -30.86 -55.81
CA SER A 43 -40.69 -30.06 -56.38
C SER A 43 -41.10 -30.41 -57.82
N PRO A 44 -42.32 -30.01 -58.22
CA PRO A 44 -42.65 -29.66 -59.61
C PRO A 44 -42.99 -28.16 -59.76
N THR A 45 -42.74 -27.60 -60.95
CA THR A 45 -43.08 -26.20 -61.31
C THR A 45 -44.38 -26.14 -62.11
N ILE A 46 -45.28 -25.19 -61.81
CA ILE A 46 -46.51 -24.95 -62.58
C ILE A 46 -46.69 -23.43 -62.76
N HIS A 47 -46.95 -22.98 -64.00
CA HIS A 47 -47.36 -21.60 -64.29
C HIS A 47 -48.77 -21.33 -63.74
N ARG A 48 -48.97 -20.18 -63.09
CA ARG A 48 -50.29 -19.64 -62.75
C ARG A 48 -50.33 -18.13 -62.98
N ALA A 49 -51.54 -17.59 -63.14
CA ALA A 49 -51.81 -16.22 -63.57
C ALA A 49 -51.28 -15.13 -62.60
N GLU A 50 -51.20 -13.91 -63.12
CA GLU A 50 -50.79 -12.71 -62.38
C GLU A 50 -51.68 -12.49 -61.13
N ASP A 51 -51.02 -12.25 -60.01
CA ASP A 51 -51.64 -11.97 -58.71
C ASP A 51 -51.87 -10.44 -58.57
N PRO A 52 -53.06 -9.97 -58.14
CA PRO A 52 -53.30 -8.56 -57.83
C PRO A 52 -52.29 -7.90 -56.88
N ALA A 53 -51.49 -8.68 -56.14
CA ALA A 53 -50.37 -8.19 -55.33
C ALA A 53 -49.35 -7.34 -56.11
N ASP A 54 -49.08 -7.62 -57.39
CA ASP A 54 -47.99 -6.92 -58.12
C ASP A 54 -48.34 -5.49 -58.58
N GLU A 55 -49.59 -5.03 -58.45
CA GLU A 55 -49.89 -3.59 -58.52
C GLU A 55 -49.32 -2.81 -57.31
N MET A 56 -49.12 -3.45 -56.15
CA MET A 56 -48.65 -2.75 -54.95
C MET A 56 -47.17 -2.34 -55.03
N LYS A 57 -46.37 -2.94 -55.91
CA LYS A 57 -44.95 -2.60 -56.10
C LYS A 57 -44.69 -1.43 -57.06
N LYS A 58 -45.68 -0.93 -57.80
CA LYS A 58 -45.47 0.08 -58.87
C LYS A 58 -45.39 1.54 -58.41
N ASN A 59 -45.56 1.84 -57.12
CA ASN A 59 -45.26 3.15 -56.52
C ASN A 59 -45.25 3.03 -54.99
N PRO A 60 -44.08 2.90 -54.34
CA PRO A 60 -43.99 2.86 -52.88
C PRO A 60 -44.40 4.19 -52.22
N GLY A 61 -44.59 4.15 -50.90
CA GLY A 61 -44.73 5.33 -50.06
C GLY A 61 -43.38 5.96 -49.73
N VAL A 62 -43.37 7.28 -49.51
CA VAL A 62 -42.22 8.06 -49.06
C VAL A 62 -42.65 8.99 -47.92
N VAL A 63 -41.86 9.02 -46.84
CA VAL A 63 -42.01 9.96 -45.73
C VAL A 63 -40.70 10.72 -45.54
N SER A 64 -40.74 12.04 -45.58
CA SER A 64 -39.55 12.90 -45.37
C SER A 64 -39.84 14.05 -44.42
N GLY A 65 -38.79 14.65 -43.87
CA GLY A 65 -38.92 15.78 -42.94
C GLY A 65 -37.56 16.32 -42.51
N GLN A 66 -37.59 17.27 -41.59
CA GLN A 66 -36.40 17.88 -40.98
C GLN A 66 -36.50 17.77 -39.45
N VAL A 67 -35.37 17.74 -38.75
CA VAL A 67 -35.28 17.83 -37.29
C VAL A 67 -34.52 19.10 -36.92
N VAL A 68 -35.09 19.90 -36.02
CA VAL A 68 -34.57 21.21 -35.60
C VAL A 68 -34.63 21.37 -34.08
N SER A 69 -33.83 22.27 -33.51
CA SER A 69 -33.91 22.65 -32.10
C SER A 69 -35.07 23.62 -31.84
N GLN A 70 -35.31 23.96 -30.58
CA GLN A 70 -36.30 24.98 -30.20
C GLN A 70 -35.94 26.38 -30.74
N GLU A 71 -34.66 26.63 -31.00
CA GLU A 71 -34.10 27.82 -31.63
C GLU A 71 -34.16 27.79 -33.17
N SER A 72 -34.74 26.73 -33.75
CA SER A 72 -34.78 26.43 -35.21
C SER A 72 -33.42 26.11 -35.85
N GLU A 73 -32.40 25.72 -35.07
CA GLU A 73 -31.12 25.23 -35.62
C GLU A 73 -31.24 23.76 -36.07
N PRO A 74 -30.64 23.34 -37.20
CA PRO A 74 -30.71 21.94 -37.65
C PRO A 74 -30.05 20.94 -36.68
N VAL A 75 -30.78 19.88 -36.32
CA VAL A 75 -30.26 18.78 -35.49
C VAL A 75 -29.72 17.67 -36.40
N SER A 76 -28.42 17.78 -36.71
CA SER A 76 -27.71 16.77 -37.49
C SER A 76 -27.42 15.50 -36.69
N PHE A 77 -27.40 14.36 -37.39
CA PHE A 77 -27.17 13.02 -36.85
C PHE A 77 -28.16 12.55 -35.75
N ALA A 78 -29.37 13.09 -35.74
CA ALA A 78 -30.49 12.58 -34.95
C ALA A 78 -30.93 11.21 -35.50
N THR A 79 -31.21 10.26 -34.59
CA THR A 79 -31.75 8.94 -34.96
C THR A 79 -33.26 9.04 -35.08
N VAL A 80 -33.77 8.77 -36.28
CA VAL A 80 -35.18 8.82 -36.63
C VAL A 80 -35.69 7.40 -36.89
N ALA A 81 -36.68 6.97 -36.13
CA ALA A 81 -37.33 5.66 -36.29
C ALA A 81 -38.76 5.85 -36.79
N LEU A 82 -39.12 5.16 -37.88
CA LEU A 82 -40.51 5.05 -38.33
C LEU A 82 -41.12 3.78 -37.73
N LEU A 83 -42.21 3.96 -36.99
CA LEU A 83 -42.90 2.92 -36.24
C LEU A 83 -44.32 2.68 -36.79
N SER A 84 -44.80 1.45 -36.69
CA SER A 84 -46.21 1.11 -36.87
C SER A 84 -47.06 1.81 -35.82
N GLN A 85 -48.11 2.52 -36.22
CA GLN A 85 -48.99 3.21 -35.26
C GLN A 85 -49.89 2.23 -34.47
N ALA A 86 -50.04 0.99 -34.92
CA ALA A 86 -50.89 -0.01 -34.27
C ALA A 86 -50.22 -0.70 -33.05
N ASP A 87 -48.90 -0.90 -33.09
CA ASP A 87 -48.17 -1.72 -32.11
C ASP A 87 -46.75 -1.20 -31.78
N SER A 88 -46.35 -0.04 -32.32
CA SER A 88 -45.01 0.55 -32.17
C SER A 88 -43.84 -0.32 -32.68
N THR A 89 -44.11 -1.32 -33.53
CA THR A 89 -43.03 -2.09 -34.18
C THR A 89 -42.20 -1.21 -35.13
N LEU A 90 -40.89 -1.45 -35.19
CA LEU A 90 -39.97 -0.70 -36.04
C LEU A 90 -40.15 -1.10 -37.51
N ILE A 91 -40.53 -0.13 -38.34
CA ILE A 91 -40.73 -0.31 -39.79
C ILE A 91 -39.47 0.07 -40.56
N SER A 92 -38.82 1.18 -40.20
CA SER A 92 -37.56 1.62 -40.79
C SER A 92 -36.80 2.59 -39.87
N GLY A 93 -35.51 2.78 -40.11
CA GLY A 93 -34.65 3.68 -39.35
C GLY A 93 -33.75 4.52 -40.26
N ALA A 94 -33.63 5.81 -39.95
CA ALA A 94 -32.82 6.79 -40.65
C ALA A 94 -32.00 7.62 -39.65
N ILE A 95 -31.00 8.34 -40.17
CA ILE A 95 -30.19 9.31 -39.41
C ILE A 95 -30.24 10.63 -40.19
N THR A 96 -30.39 11.77 -39.50
CA THR A 96 -30.44 13.07 -40.19
C THR A 96 -29.08 13.49 -40.76
N ASP A 97 -29.12 14.19 -41.90
CA ASP A 97 -27.95 14.77 -42.54
C ASP A 97 -27.40 15.99 -41.77
N GLU A 98 -26.37 16.65 -42.31
CA GLU A 98 -25.77 17.86 -41.72
C GLU A 98 -26.76 19.04 -41.62
N ASN A 99 -27.84 19.02 -42.40
CA ASN A 99 -28.92 20.01 -42.44
C ASN A 99 -30.19 19.54 -41.69
N GLY A 100 -30.13 18.42 -40.96
CA GLY A 100 -31.24 17.89 -40.17
C GLY A 100 -32.31 17.13 -40.97
N PHE A 101 -32.15 16.89 -42.27
CA PHE A 101 -33.14 16.21 -43.11
C PHE A 101 -33.07 14.68 -42.99
N PHE A 102 -34.22 14.03 -43.13
CA PHE A 102 -34.35 12.56 -43.27
C PHE A 102 -35.39 12.20 -44.34
N GLU A 103 -35.23 11.02 -44.95
CA GLU A 103 -36.21 10.44 -45.87
C GLU A 103 -36.29 8.91 -45.67
N PHE A 104 -37.51 8.39 -45.69
CA PHE A 104 -37.84 6.98 -45.73
C PHE A 104 -38.47 6.65 -47.08
N ASN A 105 -37.78 5.82 -47.87
CA ASN A 105 -38.26 5.31 -49.15
C ASN A 105 -38.82 3.88 -49.01
N ASP A 106 -39.43 3.36 -50.09
CA ASP A 106 -39.91 1.98 -50.22
C ASP A 106 -40.95 1.52 -49.17
N LEU A 107 -41.70 2.47 -48.59
CA LEU A 107 -42.68 2.20 -47.54
C LEU A 107 -43.97 1.55 -48.08
N PRO A 108 -44.60 0.61 -47.34
CA PRO A 108 -45.97 0.20 -47.58
C PRO A 108 -46.99 1.34 -47.37
N LEU A 109 -48.24 1.10 -47.76
CA LEU A 109 -49.35 1.98 -47.38
C LEU A 109 -49.87 1.56 -45.99
N GLY A 110 -50.05 2.52 -45.08
CA GLY A 110 -50.34 2.28 -43.67
C GLY A 110 -50.35 3.56 -42.84
N GLU A 111 -50.56 3.41 -41.53
CA GLU A 111 -50.52 4.48 -40.54
C GLU A 111 -49.26 4.33 -39.66
N TYR A 112 -48.47 5.40 -39.56
CA TYR A 112 -47.15 5.38 -38.94
C TYR A 112 -46.99 6.49 -37.89
N ALA A 113 -46.08 6.26 -36.95
CA ALA A 113 -45.56 7.27 -36.05
C ALA A 113 -44.04 7.41 -36.22
N LEU A 114 -43.56 8.65 -36.27
CA LEU A 114 -42.14 8.97 -36.23
C LEU A 114 -41.70 9.07 -34.77
N LYS A 115 -40.55 8.49 -34.42
CA LYS A 115 -39.86 8.77 -33.16
C LYS A 115 -38.46 9.32 -33.46
N VAL A 116 -38.19 10.55 -33.03
CA VAL A 116 -36.88 11.18 -33.15
C VAL A 116 -36.14 11.10 -31.82
N SER A 117 -34.84 10.86 -31.85
CA SER A 117 -34.01 10.80 -30.65
C SER A 117 -32.58 11.30 -30.92
N TYR A 118 -32.09 12.19 -30.05
CA TYR A 118 -30.74 12.73 -30.13
C TYR A 118 -30.20 13.02 -28.72
N LEU A 119 -28.88 12.96 -28.54
CA LEU A 119 -28.27 13.04 -27.21
C LEU A 119 -28.36 14.47 -26.66
N GLY A 120 -28.98 14.63 -25.48
CA GLY A 120 -29.21 15.93 -24.84
C GLY A 120 -30.59 16.55 -25.15
N TYR A 121 -31.43 15.85 -25.92
CA TYR A 121 -32.80 16.25 -26.23
C TYR A 121 -33.79 15.17 -25.80
N LYS A 122 -35.04 15.57 -25.53
CA LYS A 122 -36.14 14.63 -25.29
C LYS A 122 -36.42 13.83 -26.58
N SER A 123 -36.90 12.60 -26.45
CA SER A 123 -37.33 11.84 -27.63
C SER A 123 -38.73 12.29 -28.07
N GLU A 124 -38.81 12.93 -29.23
CA GLU A 124 -40.06 13.45 -29.80
C GLU A 124 -40.82 12.38 -30.59
N VAL A 125 -42.17 12.41 -30.60
CA VAL A 125 -43.01 11.39 -31.24
C VAL A 125 -44.18 12.00 -32.02
N ILE A 126 -44.09 11.96 -33.35
CA ILE A 126 -45.08 12.52 -34.28
C ILE A 126 -45.93 11.39 -34.86
N GLY A 127 -47.19 11.28 -34.44
CA GLY A 127 -48.15 10.27 -34.95
C GLY A 127 -48.94 10.71 -36.19
N ASN A 128 -49.86 9.84 -36.63
CA ASN A 128 -50.86 10.06 -37.69
C ASN A 128 -50.27 10.23 -39.11
N ILE A 129 -49.16 9.57 -39.40
CA ILE A 129 -48.47 9.65 -40.71
C ILE A 129 -49.09 8.61 -41.64
N ASN A 130 -50.12 9.05 -42.38
CA ASN A 130 -50.99 8.13 -43.14
C ASN A 130 -50.62 8.07 -44.63
N LEU A 131 -49.89 7.03 -45.02
CA LEU A 131 -49.59 6.71 -46.42
C LEU A 131 -50.77 5.97 -47.06
N THR A 132 -51.43 6.60 -48.03
CA THR A 132 -52.64 6.08 -48.69
C THR A 132 -52.50 6.07 -50.21
N ARG A 133 -53.42 5.39 -50.92
CA ARG A 133 -53.43 5.40 -52.40
C ARG A 133 -53.51 6.81 -53.01
N LYS A 134 -54.04 7.81 -52.27
CA LYS A 134 -54.13 9.23 -52.68
C LYS A 134 -52.96 10.09 -52.19
N SER A 135 -52.34 9.73 -51.07
CA SER A 135 -51.18 10.44 -50.50
C SER A 135 -50.05 9.43 -50.26
N ARG A 136 -49.20 9.23 -51.27
CA ARG A 136 -48.03 8.34 -51.21
C ARG A 136 -46.72 9.05 -50.87
N LYS A 137 -46.72 10.38 -50.82
CA LYS A 137 -45.57 11.17 -50.37
C LYS A 137 -46.05 12.12 -49.28
N VAL A 138 -45.48 12.00 -48.10
CA VAL A 138 -45.79 12.85 -46.94
C VAL A 138 -44.51 13.54 -46.51
N ALA A 139 -44.42 14.84 -46.81
CA ALA A 139 -43.47 15.72 -46.14
C ALA A 139 -44.06 16.11 -44.78
N LEU A 140 -43.27 15.98 -43.72
CA LEU A 140 -43.63 16.37 -42.36
C LEU A 140 -43.14 17.79 -42.08
N GLU A 141 -43.89 18.51 -41.25
CA GLU A 141 -43.40 19.74 -40.61
C GLU A 141 -42.15 19.43 -39.75
N PRO A 142 -41.24 20.40 -39.52
CA PRO A 142 -40.02 20.15 -38.77
C PRO A 142 -40.27 19.59 -37.37
N ALA A 143 -39.61 18.47 -37.06
CA ALA A 143 -39.62 17.87 -35.74
C ALA A 143 -38.76 18.72 -34.78
N VAL A 144 -39.42 19.56 -33.99
CA VAL A 144 -38.78 20.43 -32.99
C VAL A 144 -38.39 19.60 -31.77
N MET A 145 -37.09 19.42 -31.56
CA MET A 145 -36.53 18.72 -30.42
C MET A 145 -36.40 19.66 -29.22
N GLU A 146 -37.15 19.42 -28.15
CA GLU A 146 -36.92 20.09 -26.87
C GLU A 146 -35.61 19.60 -26.23
N PRO A 147 -34.71 20.51 -25.80
CA PRO A 147 -33.56 20.13 -24.99
C PRO A 147 -34.01 19.41 -23.70
N ASP A 148 -33.32 18.34 -23.31
CA ASP A 148 -33.64 17.63 -22.07
C ASP A 148 -33.05 18.38 -20.87
N THR A 149 -33.75 19.45 -20.49
CA THR A 149 -33.41 20.34 -19.38
C THR A 149 -33.51 19.68 -18.00
N LYS A 150 -33.81 18.37 -17.92
CA LYS A 150 -33.49 17.55 -16.74
C LYS A 150 -31.98 17.32 -16.62
N GLN A 151 -31.26 18.39 -16.29
CA GLN A 151 -30.10 18.21 -15.42
C GLN A 151 -30.59 17.50 -14.16
N LEU A 152 -30.00 16.33 -13.88
CA LEU A 152 -30.17 15.66 -12.60
C LEU A 152 -29.40 16.45 -11.54
N ASP A 153 -30.09 17.46 -10.99
CA ASP A 153 -29.74 18.09 -9.71
C ASP A 153 -30.04 17.12 -8.53
N GLU A 154 -30.70 15.98 -8.84
CA GLU A 154 -30.35 14.74 -8.17
C GLU A 154 -28.90 14.39 -8.49
N VAL A 155 -27.98 14.91 -7.66
CA VAL A 155 -26.69 14.24 -7.42
C VAL A 155 -27.02 12.87 -6.84
N VAL A 156 -27.24 11.91 -7.73
CA VAL A 156 -27.43 10.51 -7.38
C VAL A 156 -26.12 10.06 -6.74
N PHE A 157 -26.07 10.13 -5.41
CA PHE A 157 -25.07 9.43 -4.61
C PHE A 157 -25.37 7.93 -4.74
N THR A 158 -25.07 7.33 -5.90
CA THR A 158 -24.83 5.89 -6.00
C THR A 158 -23.70 5.61 -5.02
N SER A 159 -24.06 5.05 -3.87
CA SER A 159 -23.12 4.82 -2.77
C SER A 159 -22.24 3.62 -3.11
N GLU A 160 -21.36 3.83 -4.08
CA GLU A 160 -20.55 2.79 -4.69
C GLU A 160 -19.45 2.35 -3.76
N ARG A 161 -19.27 1.05 -3.70
CA ARG A 161 -18.62 0.38 -2.57
C ARG A 161 -17.11 0.39 -2.75
N LEU A 162 -16.38 0.55 -1.65
CA LEU A 162 -15.03 -0.01 -1.57
C LEU A 162 -15.17 -1.54 -1.53
N LYS A 163 -15.22 -2.18 -2.70
CA LYS A 163 -15.25 -3.65 -2.79
C LYS A 163 -13.84 -4.17 -2.56
N GLY A 164 -13.67 -5.07 -1.58
CA GLY A 164 -12.48 -5.89 -1.44
C GLY A 164 -12.67 -7.21 -2.17
N GLU A 165 -12.02 -7.40 -3.32
CA GLU A 165 -11.99 -8.68 -4.04
C GLU A 165 -10.84 -9.54 -3.51
N GLU A 166 -11.14 -10.74 -3.02
CA GLU A 166 -10.13 -11.65 -2.47
C GLU A 166 -9.64 -12.65 -3.53
N LYS A 167 -8.33 -12.63 -3.78
CA LYS A 167 -7.65 -13.56 -4.69
C LYS A 167 -6.70 -14.46 -3.90
N ILE A 168 -6.16 -15.50 -4.56
CA ILE A 168 -5.24 -16.44 -3.91
C ILE A 168 -3.96 -15.75 -3.44
N ASP A 169 -3.51 -14.73 -4.18
CA ASP A 169 -2.27 -13.98 -3.99
C ASP A 169 -2.46 -12.61 -3.30
N ARG A 170 -3.54 -11.87 -3.63
CA ARG A 170 -3.78 -10.48 -3.22
C ARG A 170 -5.23 -10.18 -2.82
N THR A 171 -5.44 -9.10 -2.08
CA THR A 171 -6.76 -8.47 -1.86
C THR A 171 -6.82 -7.16 -2.65
N THR A 172 -7.80 -7.01 -3.54
CA THR A 172 -7.93 -5.86 -4.44
C THR A 172 -9.05 -4.91 -4.00
N PHE A 173 -8.73 -3.64 -3.80
CA PHE A 173 -9.65 -2.58 -3.36
C PHE A 173 -9.82 -1.50 -4.44
N THR A 174 -10.98 -1.48 -5.11
CA THR A 174 -11.29 -0.51 -6.17
C THR A 174 -11.74 0.85 -5.61
N LEU A 175 -11.13 1.95 -6.07
CA LEU A 175 -11.50 3.30 -5.63
C LEU A 175 -12.81 3.75 -6.28
N ASN A 176 -13.84 3.99 -5.46
CA ASN A 176 -15.01 4.76 -5.87
C ASN A 176 -14.64 6.25 -6.10
N ASP A 177 -15.55 7.03 -6.69
CA ASP A 177 -15.27 8.44 -6.97
C ASP A 177 -15.26 9.34 -5.72
N ASP A 178 -15.98 8.97 -4.66
CA ASP A 178 -15.98 9.75 -3.41
C ASP A 178 -14.64 9.67 -2.66
N LEU A 179 -13.95 8.53 -2.68
CA LEU A 179 -12.58 8.37 -2.17
C LEU A 179 -11.61 9.32 -2.90
N ARG A 180 -11.69 9.38 -4.23
CA ARG A 180 -10.84 10.26 -5.05
C ARG A 180 -11.11 11.74 -4.81
N LYS A 181 -12.30 12.09 -4.32
CA LYS A 181 -12.66 13.47 -3.92
C LYS A 181 -12.13 13.82 -2.53
N VAL A 182 -11.92 12.87 -1.61
CA VAL A 182 -11.36 13.12 -0.26
C VAL A 182 -9.85 12.97 -0.18
N SER A 183 -9.25 11.99 -0.85
CA SER A 183 -7.79 11.91 -0.94
C SER A 183 -7.20 13.15 -1.65
N THR A 184 -6.02 13.62 -1.21
CA THR A 184 -5.26 14.68 -1.91
C THR A 184 -4.11 14.08 -2.72
N THR A 185 -3.51 13.01 -2.18
CA THR A 185 -2.34 12.27 -2.70
C THR A 185 -2.60 10.76 -2.72
N GLY A 186 -1.72 9.99 -3.37
CA GLY A 186 -1.76 8.53 -3.30
C GLY A 186 -1.56 7.94 -1.91
N ILE A 187 -0.89 8.65 -0.99
CA ILE A 187 -0.81 8.23 0.42
C ILE A 187 -2.16 8.43 1.14
N ASP A 188 -2.93 9.48 0.81
CA ASP A 188 -4.28 9.65 1.37
C ASP A 188 -5.24 8.57 0.90
N VAL A 189 -5.05 8.04 -0.32
CA VAL A 189 -5.76 6.84 -0.76
C VAL A 189 -5.46 5.67 0.18
N LEU A 190 -4.20 5.48 0.60
CA LEU A 190 -3.80 4.41 1.52
C LEU A 190 -4.40 4.59 2.92
N LYS A 191 -4.60 5.82 3.43
CA LYS A 191 -5.38 6.09 4.66
C LYS A 191 -6.77 5.45 4.62
N HIS A 192 -7.33 5.20 3.43
CA HIS A 192 -8.65 4.62 3.22
C HIS A 192 -8.67 3.11 2.91
N ILE A 193 -7.50 2.46 2.79
CA ILE A 193 -7.43 1.03 2.47
C ILE A 193 -7.44 0.20 3.76
N PRO A 194 -8.32 -0.82 3.90
CA PRO A 194 -8.34 -1.67 5.09
C PRO A 194 -7.02 -2.41 5.30
N SER A 195 -6.67 -2.65 6.55
CA SER A 195 -5.39 -3.26 6.98
C SER A 195 -4.14 -2.38 6.79
N VAL A 196 -4.24 -1.22 6.12
CA VAL A 196 -3.15 -0.25 5.98
C VAL A 196 -3.27 0.85 7.04
N GLN A 197 -2.16 1.25 7.63
CA GLN A 197 -2.05 2.37 8.56
C GLN A 197 -1.10 3.42 7.95
N VAL A 198 -1.37 4.71 8.20
CA VAL A 198 -0.52 5.82 7.77
C VAL A 198 -0.43 6.84 8.90
N ASP A 199 0.78 7.23 9.30
CA ASP A 199 1.02 8.23 10.35
C ASP A 199 1.12 9.67 9.80
N PHE A 200 1.48 10.64 10.66
CA PHE A 200 1.63 12.05 10.30
C PHE A 200 2.93 12.37 9.53
N GLN A 201 3.91 11.46 9.53
CA GLN A 201 5.13 11.52 8.71
C GLN A 201 4.93 10.83 7.34
N GLU A 202 3.71 10.40 7.03
CA GLU A 202 3.37 9.57 5.88
C GLU A 202 4.20 8.27 5.81
N ASN A 203 4.58 7.68 6.95
CA ASN A 203 5.05 6.29 6.98
C ASN A 203 3.84 5.36 6.88
N VAL A 204 4.02 4.22 6.21
CA VAL A 204 2.93 3.27 5.94
C VAL A 204 3.29 1.92 6.53
N THR A 205 2.38 1.35 7.32
CA THR A 205 2.48 -0.03 7.81
C THR A 205 1.28 -0.85 7.35
N LEU A 206 1.47 -2.18 7.28
CA LEU A 206 0.43 -3.14 6.93
C LEU A 206 0.21 -4.08 8.10
N GLU A 207 -0.98 -4.07 8.69
CA GLU A 207 -1.34 -4.85 9.89
C GLU A 207 -0.40 -4.62 11.12
N GLY A 208 0.21 -3.42 11.20
CA GLY A 208 1.26 -3.12 12.17
C GLY A 208 2.62 -3.73 11.82
N GLN A 209 2.93 -3.90 10.53
CA GLN A 209 4.25 -4.33 10.03
C GLN A 209 4.89 -3.22 9.19
N SER A 210 6.16 -2.96 9.44
CA SER A 210 7.05 -2.14 8.60
C SER A 210 7.61 -2.96 7.43
N ASN A 211 8.61 -2.43 6.71
CA ASN A 211 9.18 -3.01 5.48
C ASN A 211 8.13 -3.38 4.40
N ILE A 212 7.41 -2.34 3.94
CA ILE A 212 6.38 -2.44 2.89
C ILE A 212 6.96 -1.96 1.56
N GLN A 213 6.90 -2.78 0.51
CA GLN A 213 7.25 -2.35 -0.85
C GLN A 213 6.04 -1.75 -1.58
N PHE A 214 6.25 -0.61 -2.23
CA PHE A 214 5.25 0.00 -3.12
C PHE A 214 5.53 -0.36 -4.56
N TYR A 215 4.47 -0.65 -5.29
CA TYR A 215 4.50 -0.81 -6.74
C TYR A 215 3.45 0.11 -7.37
N VAL A 216 3.73 0.63 -8.56
CA VAL A 216 2.77 1.40 -9.36
C VAL A 216 2.73 0.81 -10.77
N ASP A 217 1.54 0.40 -11.22
CA ASP A 217 1.33 -0.41 -12.44
C ASP A 217 2.22 -1.68 -12.53
N GLY A 218 2.69 -2.20 -11.38
CA GLY A 218 3.61 -3.34 -11.30
C GLY A 218 5.10 -3.01 -11.41
N VAL A 219 5.50 -1.73 -11.41
CA VAL A 219 6.90 -1.28 -11.29
C VAL A 219 7.21 -0.86 -9.85
N LEU A 220 8.39 -1.19 -9.32
CA LEU A 220 8.79 -0.83 -7.94
C LEU A 220 8.94 0.70 -7.80
N ARG A 221 8.48 1.28 -6.68
CA ARG A 221 8.55 2.71 -6.36
C ARG A 221 8.80 2.92 -4.86
N ASN A 222 9.29 4.10 -4.49
CA ASN A 222 9.37 4.53 -3.08
C ASN A 222 8.04 5.13 -2.57
N LYS A 223 7.95 5.49 -1.28
CA LYS A 223 6.73 6.08 -0.69
C LYS A 223 6.45 7.50 -1.20
N ASP A 224 7.49 8.25 -1.52
CA ASP A 224 7.42 9.67 -1.90
C ASP A 224 6.91 9.86 -3.33
N TYR A 225 7.13 8.88 -4.22
CA TYR A 225 6.47 8.77 -5.52
C TYR A 225 4.97 8.53 -5.35
N VAL A 226 4.56 7.66 -4.41
CA VAL A 226 3.15 7.42 -4.09
C VAL A 226 2.49 8.68 -3.53
N ALA A 227 3.21 9.46 -2.72
CA ALA A 227 2.75 10.76 -2.21
C ALA A 227 2.54 11.83 -3.30
N GLN A 228 2.99 11.58 -4.53
CA GLN A 228 2.82 12.49 -5.68
C GLN A 228 1.79 11.98 -6.71
N LEU A 229 1.16 10.81 -6.49
CA LEU A 229 0.11 10.30 -7.37
C LEU A 229 -1.20 11.08 -7.17
N ASP A 230 -1.81 11.53 -8.28
CA ASP A 230 -3.16 12.08 -8.29
C ASP A 230 -4.20 10.96 -8.01
N PRO A 231 -5.00 11.04 -6.93
CA PRO A 231 -6.07 10.08 -6.63
C PRO A 231 -7.11 9.93 -7.76
N GLN A 232 -7.30 10.97 -8.58
CA GLN A 232 -8.17 10.92 -9.74
C GLN A 232 -7.67 9.92 -10.81
N HIS A 233 -6.39 9.56 -10.78
CA HIS A 233 -5.75 8.63 -11.71
C HIS A 233 -5.56 7.22 -11.12
N ILE A 234 -5.52 7.03 -9.80
CA ILE A 234 -5.42 5.70 -9.17
C ILE A 234 -6.70 4.88 -9.40
N ASP A 235 -6.67 3.75 -10.10
CA ASP A 235 -7.87 2.94 -10.33
C ASP A 235 -8.27 2.10 -9.11
N LYS A 236 -7.31 1.34 -8.58
CA LYS A 236 -7.47 0.38 -7.48
C LYS A 236 -6.13 0.18 -6.75
N VAL A 237 -6.18 -0.21 -5.47
CA VAL A 237 -5.02 -0.62 -4.68
C VAL A 237 -5.10 -2.12 -4.42
N GLU A 238 -3.98 -2.81 -4.55
CA GLU A 238 -3.86 -4.26 -4.32
C GLU A 238 -2.91 -4.49 -3.14
N ILE A 239 -3.42 -5.16 -2.11
CA ILE A 239 -2.74 -5.43 -0.85
C ILE A 239 -2.31 -6.90 -0.81
N ILE A 240 -1.04 -7.13 -0.47
CA ILE A 240 -0.42 -8.45 -0.45
C ILE A 240 0.28 -8.61 0.91
N SER A 241 -0.46 -9.12 1.90
CA SER A 241 0.01 -9.36 3.28
C SER A 241 0.89 -10.60 3.47
N ASN A 242 1.07 -11.38 2.39
CA ASN A 242 1.99 -12.52 2.32
C ASN A 242 2.68 -12.50 0.94
N PRO A 243 3.74 -11.68 0.75
CA PRO A 243 4.37 -11.47 -0.55
C PRO A 243 4.85 -12.78 -1.19
N GLY A 244 4.39 -13.05 -2.41
CA GLY A 244 4.77 -14.26 -3.13
C GLY A 244 6.23 -14.28 -3.57
N VAL A 245 6.72 -15.45 -3.98
CA VAL A 245 8.14 -15.70 -4.33
C VAL A 245 8.75 -14.76 -5.40
N LYS A 246 7.91 -14.03 -6.15
CA LYS A 246 8.32 -12.95 -7.08
C LYS A 246 8.91 -11.71 -6.39
N TYR A 247 8.44 -11.34 -5.19
CA TYR A 247 8.89 -10.13 -4.46
C TYR A 247 10.24 -10.35 -3.79
N ASP A 248 10.82 -9.38 -3.06
CA ASP A 248 11.98 -9.75 -2.21
C ASP A 248 11.52 -10.60 -1.03
N ALA A 249 12.41 -11.47 -0.56
CA ALA A 249 12.11 -12.44 0.48
C ALA A 249 11.89 -11.79 1.85
N ASP A 250 12.57 -10.67 2.15
CA ASP A 250 12.51 -10.00 3.46
C ASP A 250 11.32 -9.03 3.62
N VAL A 251 10.44 -8.95 2.61
CA VAL A 251 9.34 -7.99 2.58
C VAL A 251 8.15 -8.52 3.36
N ALA A 252 7.65 -7.74 4.32
CA ALA A 252 6.51 -8.12 5.15
C ALA A 252 5.17 -7.95 4.42
N GLY A 253 5.08 -6.97 3.51
CA GLY A 253 3.88 -6.70 2.72
C GLY A 253 4.16 -5.90 1.45
N VAL A 254 3.29 -6.02 0.45
CA VAL A 254 3.37 -5.25 -0.80
C VAL A 254 2.06 -4.52 -1.06
N ILE A 255 2.17 -3.27 -1.49
CA ILE A 255 1.06 -2.40 -1.92
C ILE A 255 1.27 -2.04 -3.39
N ASN A 256 0.45 -2.60 -4.28
CA ASN A 256 0.48 -2.29 -5.71
C ASN A 256 -0.68 -1.35 -6.10
N ILE A 257 -0.35 -0.17 -6.61
CA ILE A 257 -1.29 0.87 -7.00
C ILE A 257 -1.46 0.82 -8.52
N VAL A 258 -2.64 0.44 -8.99
CA VAL A 258 -2.93 0.30 -10.43
C VAL A 258 -3.60 1.58 -10.93
N MET A 259 -3.12 2.14 -12.03
CA MET A 259 -3.47 3.48 -12.52
C MET A 259 -4.37 3.42 -13.77
N LYS A 260 -5.37 4.30 -13.85
CA LYS A 260 -6.33 4.37 -14.98
C LYS A 260 -5.60 4.58 -16.31
N LYS A 261 -5.88 3.72 -17.29
CA LYS A 261 -5.30 3.79 -18.64
C LYS A 261 -5.78 5.02 -19.44
N THR A 262 -7.05 5.42 -19.26
CA THR A 262 -7.76 6.37 -20.15
C THR A 262 -7.62 7.85 -19.82
N LYS A 263 -7.06 8.23 -18.66
CA LYS A 263 -6.92 9.64 -18.23
C LYS A 263 -5.58 10.30 -18.62
N ARG A 264 -4.60 9.56 -19.15
CA ARG A 264 -3.20 10.01 -19.34
C ARG A 264 -2.97 10.88 -20.58
N TYR A 265 -3.85 11.84 -20.87
CA TYR A 265 -3.71 12.79 -21.99
C TYR A 265 -3.78 14.24 -21.52
N GLY A 266 -2.77 15.03 -21.89
CA GLY A 266 -2.62 16.43 -21.46
C GLY A 266 -1.75 16.59 -20.22
N VAL A 267 -1.80 17.77 -19.60
CA VAL A 267 -1.01 18.13 -18.41
C VAL A 267 -1.87 18.00 -17.16
N SER A 268 -1.32 17.40 -16.10
CA SER A 268 -1.95 17.31 -14.78
C SER A 268 -0.92 17.46 -13.67
N GLY A 269 -1.35 17.68 -12.43
CA GLY A 269 -0.45 17.83 -11.29
C GLY A 269 -1.12 18.43 -10.06
N SER A 270 -0.37 18.52 -8.97
CA SER A 270 -0.79 19.15 -7.73
C SER A 270 0.31 20.04 -7.15
N VAL A 271 -0.10 20.98 -6.29
CA VAL A 271 0.79 21.71 -5.37
C VAL A 271 0.10 21.75 -4.01
N THR A 272 0.77 21.25 -2.98
CA THR A 272 0.35 21.29 -1.58
C THR A 272 1.31 22.15 -0.77
N VAL A 273 0.77 23.13 -0.05
CA VAL A 273 1.51 24.06 0.81
C VAL A 273 0.96 23.96 2.23
N PRO A 274 1.72 23.43 3.20
CA PRO A 274 1.36 23.42 4.61
C PRO A 274 1.72 24.74 5.30
N ILE A 275 0.93 25.09 6.30
CA ILE A 275 1.18 26.15 7.27
C ILE A 275 1.28 25.47 8.64
N PRO A 276 2.49 25.17 9.15
CA PRO A 276 2.69 24.45 10.42
C PRO A 276 2.52 25.35 11.65
N HIS A 277 2.57 24.75 12.84
CA HIS A 277 2.64 25.47 14.11
C HIS A 277 3.91 26.34 14.19
N PRO A 278 3.86 27.62 14.65
CA PRO A 278 4.98 28.56 14.55
C PRO A 278 6.29 28.13 15.22
N THR A 279 6.22 27.32 16.30
CA THR A 279 7.39 26.83 17.05
C THR A 279 7.57 25.31 16.98
N LYS A 280 6.71 24.60 16.24
CA LYS A 280 6.75 23.13 16.13
C LYS A 280 6.58 22.76 14.67
N ILE A 281 7.69 22.67 13.96
CA ILE A 281 7.64 22.47 12.51
C ILE A 281 7.26 21.01 12.26
N LEU A 282 6.20 20.82 11.50
CA LEU A 282 5.87 19.57 10.82
C LEU A 282 5.19 19.95 9.51
N ALA A 283 5.94 19.84 8.41
CA ALA A 283 5.53 20.35 7.11
C ALA A 283 5.96 19.41 5.99
N ASN A 284 5.06 19.18 5.04
CA ASN A 284 5.30 18.36 3.85
C ASN A 284 4.96 19.10 2.53
N PRO A 285 5.52 20.31 2.26
CA PRO A 285 5.34 20.97 0.96
C PRO A 285 5.73 20.03 -0.19
N LYS A 286 4.80 19.81 -1.12
CA LYS A 286 4.92 18.83 -2.21
C LYS A 286 4.27 19.37 -3.48
N ALA A 287 4.90 19.12 -4.63
CA ALA A 287 4.43 19.57 -5.93
C ALA A 287 4.79 18.55 -7.01
N ASN A 288 3.87 18.25 -7.92
CA ASN A 288 4.08 17.29 -8.99
C ASN A 288 3.41 17.75 -10.29
N ILE A 289 3.96 17.30 -11.42
CA ILE A 289 3.43 17.52 -12.76
C ILE A 289 3.63 16.27 -13.63
N GLU A 290 2.62 15.96 -14.44
CA GLU A 290 2.62 14.89 -15.42
C GLU A 290 2.08 15.41 -16.75
N TYR A 291 2.77 15.12 -17.85
CA TYR A 291 2.31 15.35 -19.22
C TYR A 291 2.26 14.02 -19.98
N GLY A 292 1.07 13.62 -20.41
CA GLY A 292 0.82 12.37 -21.13
C GLY A 292 0.26 12.55 -22.54
N ASN A 293 0.64 11.64 -23.44
CA ASN A 293 0.03 11.43 -24.76
C ASN A 293 0.11 9.94 -25.17
N ASN A 294 -0.15 9.65 -26.45
CA ASN A 294 -0.19 8.27 -26.97
C ASN A 294 1.16 7.55 -27.08
N LYS A 295 2.29 8.27 -26.98
CA LYS A 295 3.65 7.73 -27.10
C LYS A 295 4.50 7.93 -25.86
N PHE A 296 4.26 9.00 -25.11
CA PHE A 296 5.08 9.38 -23.97
C PHE A 296 4.23 9.85 -22.79
N ARG A 297 4.66 9.49 -21.58
CA ARG A 297 4.22 10.10 -20.32
C ARG A 297 5.45 10.58 -19.57
N PHE A 298 5.65 11.90 -19.55
CA PHE A 298 6.68 12.57 -18.75
C PHE A 298 6.07 12.91 -17.39
N TYR A 299 6.75 12.57 -16.30
CA TYR A 299 6.32 12.95 -14.96
C TYR A 299 7.50 13.46 -14.13
N GLY A 300 7.23 14.37 -13.21
CA GLY A 300 8.22 14.90 -12.28
C GLY A 300 7.55 15.52 -11.07
N GLY A 301 8.21 15.48 -9.92
CA GLY A 301 7.70 16.10 -8.71
C GLY A 301 8.69 16.03 -7.56
N THR A 302 8.39 16.79 -6.52
CA THR A 302 9.23 16.99 -5.35
C THR A 302 8.40 17.09 -4.09
N ARG A 303 8.97 16.64 -2.98
CA ARG A 303 8.47 16.74 -1.61
C ARG A 303 9.63 17.22 -0.75
N ILE A 304 9.42 18.24 0.06
CA ILE A 304 10.33 18.52 1.18
C ILE A 304 9.56 18.18 2.45
N HIS A 305 10.05 17.21 3.21
CA HIS A 305 9.60 16.96 4.57
C HIS A 305 10.47 17.77 5.52
N MET A 306 9.87 18.49 6.45
CA MET A 306 10.54 19.29 7.47
C MET A 306 9.89 19.04 8.81
N GLU A 307 10.67 18.67 9.81
CA GLU A 307 10.22 18.58 11.20
C GLU A 307 11.28 19.08 12.19
N ARG A 308 10.81 19.65 13.32
CA ARG A 308 11.64 20.24 14.38
C ARG A 308 10.83 20.26 15.68
N PHE A 309 11.32 19.58 16.70
CA PHE A 309 10.67 19.43 18.00
C PHE A 309 11.68 19.54 19.14
N ASN A 310 11.24 20.12 20.26
CA ASN A 310 11.92 19.93 21.54
C ASN A 310 11.71 18.49 21.99
N GLY A 311 12.77 17.85 22.44
CA GLY A 311 12.75 16.50 22.99
C GLY A 311 13.46 16.42 24.33
N SER A 312 13.14 15.37 25.07
CA SER A 312 13.85 15.00 26.29
C SER A 312 14.05 13.50 26.37
N GLU A 313 15.13 13.09 27.00
CA GLU A 313 15.48 11.69 27.23
C GLU A 313 15.82 11.47 28.70
N SER A 314 15.37 10.35 29.23
CA SER A 314 15.68 9.90 30.58
C SER A 314 16.20 8.47 30.53
N LEU A 315 17.34 8.26 31.19
CA LEU A 315 18.01 6.97 31.33
C LEU A 315 18.25 6.71 32.81
N TYR A 316 17.87 5.52 33.26
CA TYR A 316 18.21 5.00 34.58
C TYR A 316 18.79 3.60 34.44
N THR A 317 19.97 3.36 35.01
CA THR A 317 20.67 2.07 35.00
C THR A 317 21.03 1.68 36.43
N GLU A 318 20.82 0.42 36.80
CA GLU A 318 21.05 -0.14 38.13
C GLU A 318 21.66 -1.55 38.00
N THR A 319 22.88 -1.74 38.50
CA THR A 319 23.52 -3.07 38.53
C THR A 319 23.03 -3.91 39.71
N ASP A 320 23.06 -5.24 39.55
CA ASP A 320 22.69 -6.20 40.60
C ASP A 320 23.70 -6.17 41.77
N GLU A 321 23.27 -6.51 42.99
CA GLU A 321 24.13 -6.55 44.19
C GLU A 321 25.33 -7.52 44.04
N SER A 322 25.28 -8.46 43.08
CA SER A 322 26.36 -9.40 42.77
C SER A 322 27.37 -8.91 41.72
N TYR A 323 27.15 -7.74 41.11
CA TYR A 323 28.10 -7.10 40.19
C TYR A 323 29.35 -6.58 40.93
N VAL A 324 30.48 -6.42 40.22
CA VAL A 324 31.81 -6.16 40.84
C VAL A 324 31.89 -4.82 41.59
N GLN A 325 31.18 -3.80 41.11
CA GLN A 325 31.03 -2.50 41.79
C GLN A 325 29.59 -1.98 41.63
N PRO A 326 28.64 -2.35 42.53
CA PRO A 326 27.23 -2.01 42.35
C PRO A 326 26.97 -0.50 42.35
N PHE A 327 26.34 -0.01 41.28
CA PHE A 327 26.12 1.41 41.01
C PHE A 327 24.72 1.71 40.48
N LYS A 328 24.32 2.98 40.57
CA LYS A 328 23.11 3.53 39.96
C LYS A 328 23.49 4.75 39.13
N PHE A 329 23.10 4.75 37.86
CA PHE A 329 23.31 5.88 36.96
C PHE A 329 21.99 6.52 36.57
N TYR A 330 21.96 7.85 36.58
CA TYR A 330 20.84 8.68 36.15
C TYR A 330 21.35 9.68 35.12
N LYS A 331 20.68 9.73 33.95
CA LYS A 331 20.88 10.74 32.93
C LYS A 331 19.54 11.36 32.55
N GLU A 332 19.45 12.68 32.68
CA GLU A 332 18.30 13.49 32.25
C GLU A 332 18.77 14.45 31.17
N SER A 333 18.16 14.44 29.99
CA SER A 333 18.62 15.18 28.81
C SER A 333 17.49 16.00 28.20
N GLU A 334 17.78 17.22 27.77
CA GLU A 334 16.85 18.08 27.01
C GLU A 334 17.58 18.70 25.81
N GLY A 335 16.87 18.91 24.70
CA GLY A 335 17.42 19.58 23.52
C GLY A 335 16.46 19.62 22.34
N GLU A 336 16.98 19.92 21.16
CA GLU A 336 16.19 19.99 19.93
C GLU A 336 16.61 18.93 18.91
N ILE A 337 15.61 18.24 18.34
CA ILE A 337 15.77 17.24 17.29
C ILE A 337 14.98 17.69 16.06
N GLY A 338 15.61 17.62 14.88
CA GLY A 338 14.96 18.00 13.63
C GLY A 338 15.56 17.38 12.37
N TRP A 339 14.70 17.20 11.36
CA TRP A 339 15.07 16.65 10.07
C TRP A 339 14.47 17.44 8.92
N MET A 340 15.26 17.66 7.87
CA MET A 340 14.81 18.18 6.58
C MET A 340 15.20 17.20 5.47
N ASN A 341 14.21 16.58 4.83
CA ASN A 341 14.43 15.62 3.76
C ASN A 341 13.74 16.11 2.47
N GLY A 342 14.53 16.51 1.48
CA GLY A 342 14.06 16.71 0.12
C GLY A 342 14.06 15.41 -0.67
N TYR A 343 12.96 15.13 -1.37
CA TYR A 343 12.77 13.98 -2.27
C TYR A 343 12.30 14.53 -3.61
N THR A 344 12.94 14.13 -4.71
CA THR A 344 12.58 14.56 -6.06
C THR A 344 12.65 13.37 -7.00
N ASN A 345 11.60 13.12 -7.77
CA ASN A 345 11.57 12.05 -8.77
C ASN A 345 11.15 12.59 -10.13
N TYR A 346 11.70 12.01 -11.19
CA TYR A 346 11.43 12.36 -12.58
C TYR A 346 11.50 11.11 -13.45
N GLY A 347 10.68 11.01 -14.48
CA GLY A 347 10.66 9.83 -15.33
C GLY A 347 9.84 9.97 -16.60
N ILE A 348 10.00 8.96 -17.45
CA ILE A 348 9.42 8.90 -18.79
C ILE A 348 8.93 7.48 -19.02
N ASP A 349 7.63 7.30 -19.25
CA ASP A 349 7.12 6.08 -19.91
C ASP A 349 7.11 6.33 -21.42
N TRP A 350 7.79 5.48 -22.18
CA TRP A 350 7.76 5.44 -23.64
C TRP A 350 6.97 4.22 -24.10
N PHE A 351 5.78 4.47 -24.65
CA PHE A 351 4.92 3.47 -25.29
C PHE A 351 5.46 3.19 -26.70
N LEU A 352 6.43 2.27 -26.78
CA LEU A 352 7.07 1.83 -28.02
C LEU A 352 6.09 1.13 -28.97
N SER A 353 5.12 0.39 -28.42
CA SER A 353 4.00 -0.20 -29.15
C SER A 353 2.78 -0.35 -28.22
N GLU A 354 1.62 -0.78 -28.75
CA GLU A 354 0.45 -1.14 -27.92
C GLU A 354 0.77 -2.26 -26.89
N ASN A 355 1.84 -3.04 -27.13
CA ASN A 355 2.29 -4.16 -26.29
C ASN A 355 3.64 -3.90 -25.58
N THR A 356 4.30 -2.76 -25.79
CA THR A 356 5.69 -2.53 -25.34
C THR A 356 5.81 -1.17 -24.67
N THR A 357 6.21 -1.15 -23.40
CA THR A 357 6.50 0.07 -22.63
C THR A 357 7.90 0.01 -22.05
N LEU A 358 8.69 1.07 -22.27
CA LEU A 358 9.97 1.29 -21.61
C LEU A 358 9.82 2.47 -20.65
N ASN A 359 10.07 2.26 -19.36
CA ASN A 359 10.06 3.29 -18.33
C ASN A 359 11.49 3.62 -17.90
N PHE A 360 11.81 4.91 -17.86
CA PHE A 360 12.99 5.44 -17.18
C PHE A 360 12.53 6.21 -15.93
N LEU A 361 13.20 5.99 -14.81
CA LEU A 361 12.96 6.70 -13.55
C LEU A 361 14.30 7.14 -12.95
N GLY A 362 14.38 8.41 -12.55
CA GLY A 362 15.38 8.90 -11.61
C GLY A 362 14.71 9.43 -10.34
N GLU A 363 15.32 9.14 -9.19
CA GLU A 363 14.95 9.69 -7.89
C GLU A 363 16.21 10.24 -7.21
N TRP A 364 16.10 11.43 -6.63
CA TRP A 364 17.14 12.08 -5.83
C TRP A 364 16.55 12.42 -4.45
N ARG A 365 17.19 11.95 -3.39
CA ARG A 365 16.86 12.30 -2.01
C ARG A 365 18.06 12.97 -1.36
N LYS A 366 17.83 14.15 -0.78
CA LYS A 366 18.81 14.86 0.04
C LYS A 366 18.25 15.10 1.43
N GLY A 367 18.87 14.48 2.43
CA GLY A 367 18.51 14.62 3.84
C GLY A 367 19.51 15.48 4.61
N LYS A 368 19.01 16.23 5.60
CA LYS A 368 19.80 16.72 6.73
C LYS A 368 19.08 16.40 8.04
N GLY A 369 19.73 15.67 8.94
CA GLY A 369 19.37 15.58 10.36
C GLY A 369 20.21 16.55 11.19
N ILE A 370 19.63 17.04 12.28
CA ILE A 370 20.29 17.89 13.27
C ILE A 370 19.78 17.50 14.66
N ASN A 371 20.71 17.18 15.56
CA ASN A 371 20.49 17.18 17.01
C ASN A 371 21.27 18.39 17.54
N ASN A 372 20.58 19.38 18.09
CA ASN A 372 21.19 20.66 18.46
C ASN A 372 21.09 20.90 19.97
N ASP A 373 22.24 21.18 20.59
CA ASP A 373 22.41 21.47 22.02
C ASP A 373 21.64 20.48 22.92
N TYR A 374 21.89 19.18 22.70
CA TYR A 374 21.28 18.11 23.48
C TYR A 374 22.09 17.93 24.77
N LEU A 375 21.75 18.72 25.78
CA LEU A 375 22.43 18.81 27.06
C LEU A 375 21.87 17.76 28.03
N SER A 376 22.73 16.93 28.61
CA SER A 376 22.37 16.00 29.67
C SER A 376 23.06 16.28 31.00
N ASN A 377 22.34 15.95 32.08
CA ASN A 377 22.78 15.97 33.46
C ASN A 377 22.97 14.53 33.94
N ASN A 378 24.20 14.13 34.25
CA ASN A 378 24.59 12.74 34.45
C ASN A 378 25.12 12.53 35.88
N ARG A 379 24.63 11.49 36.58
CA ARG A 379 24.96 11.22 37.99
C ARG A 379 25.17 9.73 38.23
N ARG A 380 26.35 9.34 38.73
CA ARG A 380 26.68 7.96 39.17
C ARG A 380 26.73 7.92 40.70
N TYR A 381 26.01 6.97 41.29
CA TYR A 381 26.01 6.69 42.71
C TYR A 381 26.54 5.28 42.97
N GLU A 382 27.42 5.10 43.95
CA GLU A 382 27.97 3.81 44.36
C GLU A 382 27.79 3.65 45.87
N ASN A 383 27.24 2.51 46.30
CA ASN A 383 26.83 2.25 47.70
C ASN A 383 25.83 3.26 48.33
N GLY A 384 25.38 4.27 47.58
CA GLY A 384 24.48 5.34 48.01
C GLY A 384 25.10 6.75 47.96
N ASP A 385 26.42 6.84 47.90
CA ASP A 385 27.17 8.09 47.77
C ASP A 385 27.29 8.48 46.29
N LEU A 386 27.29 9.78 45.98
CA LEU A 386 27.48 10.29 44.62
C LEU A 386 28.98 10.26 44.28
N THR A 387 29.38 9.48 43.29
CA THR A 387 30.80 9.30 42.91
C THR A 387 31.18 10.00 41.60
N GLN A 388 30.22 10.30 40.72
CA GLN A 388 30.44 11.14 39.56
C GLN A 388 29.26 12.08 39.31
N TYR A 389 29.55 13.33 38.98
CA TYR A 389 28.61 14.28 38.41
C TYR A 389 29.24 14.91 37.16
N PHE A 390 28.56 14.85 36.02
CA PHE A 390 29.03 15.46 34.78
C PHE A 390 27.88 15.96 33.91
N THR A 391 28.17 16.94 33.06
CA THR A 391 27.24 17.40 32.01
C THR A 391 27.80 17.11 30.64
N SER A 392 26.97 16.55 29.76
CA SER A 392 27.33 16.22 28.37
C SER A 392 26.55 17.11 27.41
N ASN A 393 27.22 17.79 26.48
CA ASN A 393 26.55 18.47 25.37
C ASN A 393 26.78 17.72 24.05
N LEU A 394 25.71 17.16 23.46
CA LEU A 394 25.75 16.54 22.14
C LEU A 394 25.22 17.52 21.07
N ASN A 395 26.10 17.84 20.12
CA ASN A 395 25.74 18.53 18.88
C ASN A 395 26.04 17.62 17.67
N GLY A 396 24.99 17.10 17.03
CA GLY A 396 25.07 16.11 15.95
C GLY A 396 24.45 16.60 14.64
N SER A 397 25.05 16.24 13.50
CA SER A 397 24.45 16.48 12.19
C SER A 397 24.75 15.37 11.20
N ASP A 398 23.78 15.05 10.34
CA ASP A 398 23.90 14.00 9.33
C ASP A 398 23.38 14.53 7.99
N ASN A 399 24.24 14.54 6.96
CA ASN A 399 23.92 14.97 5.61
C ASN A 399 23.92 13.76 4.68
N ARG A 400 22.76 13.45 4.08
CA ARG A 400 22.54 12.25 3.25
C ARG A 400 22.25 12.66 1.80
N ASP A 401 22.92 12.05 0.82
CA ASP A 401 22.68 12.30 -0.61
C ASP A 401 22.55 10.97 -1.36
N ASN A 402 21.35 10.69 -1.88
CA ASN A 402 20.99 9.40 -2.45
C ASN A 402 20.41 9.58 -3.85
N HIS A 403 20.85 8.75 -4.80
CA HIS A 403 20.41 8.74 -6.20
C HIS A 403 19.97 7.34 -6.60
N TYR A 404 18.77 7.21 -7.15
CA TYR A 404 18.24 5.97 -7.72
C TYR A 404 17.98 6.20 -9.21
N LEU A 405 18.46 5.29 -10.07
CA LEU A 405 18.20 5.32 -11.51
C LEU A 405 17.74 3.92 -11.94
N SER A 406 16.56 3.81 -12.53
CA SER A 406 15.97 2.56 -13.03
C SER A 406 15.58 2.66 -14.50
N LEU A 407 15.82 1.55 -15.22
CA LEU A 407 15.31 1.29 -16.56
C LEU A 407 14.48 0.01 -16.53
N PHE A 408 13.17 0.15 -16.73
CA PHE A 408 12.18 -0.93 -16.68
C PHE A 408 11.54 -1.16 -18.06
N LEU A 409 11.51 -2.41 -18.52
CA LEU A 409 10.83 -2.86 -19.73
C LEU A 409 9.63 -3.74 -19.36
N LYS A 410 8.48 -3.45 -19.96
CA LYS A 410 7.28 -4.32 -19.96
C LYS A 410 6.90 -4.66 -21.40
N GLN A 411 6.84 -5.95 -21.69
CA GLN A 411 6.46 -6.50 -22.99
C GLN A 411 5.30 -7.49 -22.80
N GLN A 412 4.13 -7.17 -23.33
CA GLN A 412 3.06 -8.16 -23.50
C GLN A 412 3.50 -9.14 -24.58
N MET A 413 3.57 -10.42 -24.24
CA MET A 413 3.99 -11.50 -25.13
C MET A 413 2.77 -12.16 -25.79
N PRO A 414 2.92 -12.85 -26.94
CA PRO A 414 1.83 -13.62 -27.53
C PRO A 414 1.29 -14.71 -26.57
N GLY A 415 -0.03 -14.89 -26.58
CA GLY A 415 -0.74 -15.78 -25.66
C GLY A 415 -1.43 -15.04 -24.52
N GLU A 416 -2.50 -15.63 -24.01
CA GLU A 416 -3.34 -15.04 -22.96
C GLU A 416 -2.57 -14.89 -21.64
N GLY A 417 -2.57 -13.69 -21.07
CA GLY A 417 -1.85 -13.37 -19.83
C GLY A 417 -0.32 -13.39 -19.92
N SER A 418 0.28 -13.65 -21.08
CA SER A 418 1.74 -13.76 -21.23
C SER A 418 2.43 -12.40 -21.18
N GLU A 419 3.33 -12.19 -20.22
CA GLU A 419 4.00 -10.91 -19.97
C GLU A 419 5.47 -11.12 -19.57
N LEU A 420 6.38 -10.40 -20.20
CA LEU A 420 7.80 -10.30 -19.83
C LEU A 420 8.06 -8.92 -19.21
N THR A 421 8.63 -8.90 -18.01
CA THR A 421 9.15 -7.68 -17.37
C THR A 421 10.64 -7.83 -17.08
N ALA A 422 11.42 -6.79 -17.37
CA ALA A 422 12.84 -6.73 -17.04
C ALA A 422 13.16 -5.36 -16.45
N GLU A 423 14.08 -5.31 -15.48
CA GLU A 423 14.53 -4.06 -14.88
C GLU A 423 16.02 -4.14 -14.53
N ALA A 424 16.72 -3.04 -14.74
CA ALA A 424 18.02 -2.80 -14.14
C ALA A 424 17.96 -1.46 -13.39
N TYR A 425 18.41 -1.45 -12.13
CA TYR A 425 18.58 -0.20 -11.39
C TYR A 425 19.97 -0.09 -10.78
N VAL A 426 20.41 1.15 -10.59
CA VAL A 426 21.54 1.51 -9.73
C VAL A 426 21.06 2.45 -8.63
N TYR A 427 21.57 2.24 -7.42
CA TYR A 427 21.34 3.08 -6.26
C TYR A 427 22.69 3.50 -5.68
N LEU A 428 22.87 4.81 -5.51
CA LEU A 428 24.04 5.43 -4.92
C LEU A 428 23.58 6.12 -3.63
N HIS A 429 24.30 5.90 -2.54
CA HIS A 429 24.08 6.56 -1.27
C HIS A 429 25.41 7.06 -0.73
N ASN A 430 25.44 8.31 -0.28
CA ASN A 430 26.52 8.79 0.58
C ASN A 430 25.91 9.46 1.82
N SER A 431 26.61 9.37 2.96
CA SER A 431 26.34 10.23 4.11
C SER A 431 27.61 10.81 4.71
N ASP A 432 27.46 11.96 5.34
CA ASP A 432 28.44 12.63 6.17
C ASP A 432 27.75 12.98 7.50
N ALA A 433 27.88 12.07 8.46
CA ALA A 433 27.40 12.21 9.83
C ALA A 433 28.56 12.58 10.75
N ARG A 434 28.32 13.49 11.69
CA ARG A 434 29.30 14.00 12.64
C ARG A 434 28.62 14.34 13.95
N ASN A 435 29.16 13.86 15.06
CA ASN A 435 28.75 14.25 16.40
C ASN A 435 29.92 14.89 17.13
N ARG A 436 29.67 16.01 17.81
CA ARG A 436 30.55 16.53 18.86
C ARG A 436 29.91 16.23 20.21
N TYR A 437 30.69 15.63 21.09
CA TYR A 437 30.41 15.46 22.51
C TYR A 437 31.36 16.35 23.31
N GLU A 438 30.85 16.96 24.37
CA GLU A 438 31.59 17.82 25.27
C GLU A 438 31.12 17.49 26.69
N ASP A 439 31.89 16.63 27.36
CA ASP A 439 31.61 16.12 28.71
C ASP A 439 32.49 16.87 29.71
N ILE A 440 31.85 17.53 30.68
CA ILE A 440 32.53 18.26 31.76
C ILE A 440 32.21 17.56 33.09
N TYR A 441 33.24 17.01 33.72
CA TYR A 441 33.17 16.32 35.01
C TYR A 441 33.46 17.29 36.15
N TYR A 442 32.64 17.22 37.20
CA TYR A 442 32.71 18.11 38.37
C TYR A 442 32.95 17.31 39.65
N ASP A 443 33.44 18.00 40.68
CA ASP A 443 33.54 17.47 42.03
C ASP A 443 32.14 17.11 42.58
N PRO A 444 31.90 15.84 43.01
CA PRO A 444 30.62 15.42 43.56
C PRO A 444 30.19 16.15 44.84
N GLU A 445 31.12 16.74 45.62
CA GLU A 445 30.79 17.46 46.86
C GLU A 445 30.17 18.85 46.59
N ASP A 446 30.64 19.57 45.57
CA ASP A 446 30.21 20.96 45.30
C ASP A 446 29.44 21.17 43.97
N MET A 447 29.50 20.20 43.04
CA MET A 447 28.86 20.23 41.72
C MET A 447 29.24 21.44 40.84
N GLN A 448 30.41 22.05 41.08
CA GLN A 448 30.86 23.31 40.49
C GLN A 448 32.35 23.32 40.11
N THR A 449 33.21 22.67 40.88
CA THR A 449 34.65 22.57 40.61
C THR A 449 34.88 21.55 39.49
N ILE A 450 35.35 22.01 38.33
CA ILE A 450 35.68 21.14 37.20
C ILE A 450 36.91 20.29 37.55
N LEU A 451 36.80 18.98 37.36
CA LEU A 451 37.88 18.00 37.55
C LEU A 451 38.53 17.60 36.21
N GLU A 452 37.71 17.41 35.17
CA GLU A 452 38.13 16.86 33.88
C GLU A 452 37.19 17.34 32.76
N GLU A 453 37.76 17.60 31.58
CA GLU A 453 37.03 17.94 30.35
C GLU A 453 37.38 16.92 29.26
N VAL A 454 36.35 16.29 28.68
CA VAL A 454 36.47 15.34 27.56
C VAL A 454 35.74 15.90 26.35
N ASN A 455 36.49 16.35 25.36
CA ASN A 455 35.96 16.77 24.06
C ASN A 455 36.15 15.63 23.06
N ARG A 456 35.10 15.29 22.31
CA ARG A 456 35.13 14.24 21.28
C ARG A 456 34.42 14.69 20.02
N GLN A 457 34.96 14.37 18.86
CA GLN A 457 34.36 14.65 17.56
C GLN A 457 34.46 13.42 16.67
N ASP A 458 33.33 12.74 16.46
CA ASP A 458 33.24 11.69 15.45
C ASP A 458 32.94 12.27 14.05
N GLN A 459 33.37 11.53 13.03
CA GLN A 459 32.90 11.65 11.67
C GLN A 459 32.72 10.26 11.06
N THR A 460 31.50 9.98 10.62
CA THR A 460 31.09 8.76 9.93
C THR A 460 30.76 9.09 8.47
N LEU A 461 31.70 8.80 7.57
CA LEU A 461 31.49 8.88 6.13
C LEU A 461 30.99 7.53 5.62
N ASN A 462 29.83 7.50 4.96
CA ASN A 462 29.33 6.31 4.26
C ASN A 462 29.34 6.55 2.75
N SER A 463 29.74 5.53 1.98
CA SER A 463 29.45 5.46 0.53
C SER A 463 29.02 4.05 0.17
N SER A 464 27.80 3.89 -0.37
CA SER A 464 27.30 2.61 -0.88
C SER A 464 26.79 2.72 -2.31
N ARG A 465 27.04 1.66 -3.07
CA ARG A 465 26.66 1.51 -4.47
C ARG A 465 26.02 0.15 -4.64
N THR A 466 24.74 0.13 -5.00
CA THR A 466 23.96 -1.08 -5.25
C THR A 466 23.55 -1.13 -6.71
N ALA A 467 23.58 -2.31 -7.30
CA ALA A 467 23.00 -2.59 -8.61
C ALA A 467 22.17 -3.87 -8.56
N GLU A 468 20.94 -3.84 -9.09
CA GLU A 468 20.11 -5.02 -9.27
C GLU A 468 19.68 -5.13 -10.73
N MET A 469 19.68 -6.36 -11.25
CA MET A 469 19.01 -6.74 -12.48
C MET A 469 17.98 -7.82 -12.16
N ARG A 470 16.75 -7.66 -12.64
CA ARG A 470 15.66 -8.64 -12.47
C ARG A 470 14.93 -8.87 -13.78
N VAL A 471 14.56 -10.12 -14.04
CA VAL A 471 13.75 -10.52 -15.20
C VAL A 471 12.70 -11.51 -14.74
N ASP A 472 11.43 -11.20 -15.01
CA ASP A 472 10.28 -12.06 -14.71
C ASP A 472 9.51 -12.35 -16.01
N TYR A 473 9.13 -13.60 -16.23
CA TYR A 473 8.25 -14.02 -17.31
C TYR A 473 7.01 -14.73 -16.75
N THR A 474 5.85 -14.16 -17.06
CA THR A 474 4.52 -14.71 -16.76
C THR A 474 3.96 -15.35 -18.02
N PHE A 475 3.40 -16.56 -17.92
CA PHE A 475 2.73 -17.22 -19.04
C PHE A 475 1.66 -18.21 -18.58
N GLN A 476 0.64 -18.42 -19.41
CA GLN A 476 -0.44 -19.35 -19.14
C GLN A 476 -0.15 -20.73 -19.76
N LEU A 477 -0.35 -21.81 -19.00
CA LEU A 477 -0.23 -23.19 -19.46
C LEU A 477 -1.51 -23.95 -19.09
N LYS A 478 -2.41 -24.10 -20.07
CA LYS A 478 -3.80 -24.56 -19.84
C LYS A 478 -4.48 -23.65 -18.80
N ASN A 479 -4.98 -24.21 -17.69
CA ASN A 479 -5.68 -23.48 -16.64
C ASN A 479 -4.76 -23.13 -15.45
N VAL A 480 -3.44 -23.13 -15.67
CA VAL A 480 -2.42 -22.79 -14.66
C VAL A 480 -1.58 -21.61 -15.17
N LYS A 481 -1.55 -20.54 -14.38
CA LYS A 481 -0.65 -19.40 -14.56
C LYS A 481 0.70 -19.75 -13.98
N ASN A 482 1.76 -19.45 -14.71
CA ASN A 482 3.14 -19.72 -14.35
C ASN A 482 3.87 -18.37 -14.31
N GLU A 483 4.70 -18.15 -13.29
CA GLU A 483 5.58 -16.99 -13.19
C GLU A 483 6.98 -17.50 -12.85
N VAL A 484 7.93 -17.30 -13.76
CA VAL A 484 9.36 -17.63 -13.54
C VAL A 484 10.14 -16.33 -13.50
N GLY A 485 11.20 -16.27 -12.68
CA GLY A 485 12.07 -15.10 -12.70
C GLY A 485 13.43 -15.34 -12.07
N ALA A 486 14.35 -14.46 -12.41
CA ALA A 486 15.72 -14.46 -11.93
C ALA A 486 16.14 -13.04 -11.52
N ARG A 487 17.00 -12.94 -10.51
CA ARG A 487 17.62 -11.68 -10.08
C ARG A 487 19.10 -11.85 -9.82
N TYR A 488 19.84 -10.79 -10.11
CA TYR A 488 21.21 -10.58 -9.70
C TYR A 488 21.28 -9.25 -8.94
N TYR A 489 21.68 -9.28 -7.69
CA TYR A 489 21.88 -8.12 -6.82
C TYR A 489 23.35 -8.06 -6.43
N ASN A 490 23.92 -6.87 -6.44
CA ASN A 490 25.23 -6.60 -5.88
C ASN A 490 25.19 -5.30 -5.08
N GLN A 491 25.85 -5.29 -3.92
CA GLN A 491 26.13 -4.08 -3.16
C GLN A 491 27.64 -4.01 -2.86
N TRP A 492 28.20 -2.82 -3.02
CA TRP A 492 29.43 -2.40 -2.36
C TRP A 492 29.11 -1.32 -1.34
N MET A 493 29.82 -1.29 -0.22
CA MET A 493 29.79 -0.21 0.75
C MET A 493 31.16 -0.02 1.37
N SER A 494 31.58 1.23 1.54
CA SER A 494 32.60 1.62 2.51
C SER A 494 31.98 2.50 3.58
N ASN A 495 32.48 2.36 4.80
CA ASN A 495 32.27 3.30 5.88
C ASN A 495 33.64 3.66 6.47
N ASP A 496 34.00 4.92 6.34
CA ASP A 496 35.23 5.48 6.88
C ASP A 496 34.84 6.22 8.17
N PHE A 497 35.45 5.84 9.29
CA PHE A 497 35.16 6.39 10.62
C PHE A 497 36.42 7.07 11.17
N THR A 498 36.27 8.30 11.64
CA THR A 498 37.29 9.04 12.38
C THR A 498 36.68 9.50 13.70
N ASP A 499 37.45 9.45 14.78
CA ASP A 499 37.06 9.87 16.12
C ASP A 499 38.23 10.60 16.78
N ASP A 500 38.18 11.93 16.75
CA ASP A 500 39.14 12.83 17.37
C ASP A 500 38.73 13.05 18.84
N TYR A 501 39.62 12.82 19.80
CA TYR A 501 39.34 13.06 21.21
C TYR A 501 40.45 13.86 21.92
N ASN A 502 40.05 14.69 22.88
CA ASN A 502 40.93 15.43 23.77
C ASN A 502 40.43 15.27 25.21
N VAL A 503 41.25 14.63 26.05
CA VAL A 503 40.99 14.42 27.48
C VAL A 503 41.94 15.31 28.27
N SER A 504 41.43 16.40 28.84
CA SER A 504 42.19 17.38 29.65
C SER A 504 43.53 17.83 29.03
N GLY A 505 43.57 18.00 27.70
CA GLY A 505 44.76 18.41 26.94
C GLY A 505 45.55 17.25 26.31
N SER A 506 45.16 16.00 26.52
CA SER A 506 45.74 14.82 25.85
C SER A 506 44.93 14.47 24.60
N GLU A 507 45.51 14.72 23.43
CA GLU A 507 44.90 14.48 22.10
C GLU A 507 45.13 13.04 21.61
N GLY A 508 44.13 12.47 20.92
CA GLY A 508 44.20 11.19 20.21
C GLY A 508 43.21 11.12 19.05
N GLU A 509 43.49 10.24 18.09
CA GLU A 509 42.67 9.97 16.91
C GLU A 509 42.47 8.45 16.80
N VAL A 510 41.23 8.00 16.62
CA VAL A 510 40.91 6.65 16.14
C VAL A 510 40.44 6.75 14.70
N PHE A 511 41.02 5.96 13.81
CA PHE A 511 40.59 5.84 12.42
C PHE A 511 40.34 4.38 12.05
N ASP A 512 39.18 4.13 11.44
CA ASP A 512 38.75 2.78 11.07
C ASP A 512 38.06 2.75 9.70
N ASN A 513 38.20 1.64 8.96
CA ASN A 513 37.76 1.54 7.56
C ASN A 513 37.00 0.24 7.24
N PHE A 514 35.67 0.32 7.26
CA PHE A 514 34.79 -0.82 7.03
C PHE A 514 34.50 -0.95 5.54
N LYS A 515 34.58 -2.17 5.02
CA LYS A 515 34.29 -2.51 3.63
C LYS A 515 33.36 -3.71 3.58
N PHE A 516 32.30 -3.59 2.82
CA PHE A 516 31.31 -4.63 2.63
C PHE A 516 31.03 -4.85 1.13
N THR A 517 31.00 -6.11 0.72
CA THR A 517 30.47 -6.53 -0.58
C THR A 517 29.46 -7.65 -0.40
N GLU A 518 28.25 -7.51 -0.96
CA GLU A 518 27.33 -8.63 -1.18
C GLU A 518 27.16 -8.90 -2.68
N ILE A 519 27.18 -10.17 -3.06
CA ILE A 519 26.61 -10.67 -4.32
C ILE A 519 25.47 -11.62 -3.96
N ARG A 520 24.24 -11.34 -4.42
CA ARG A 520 23.07 -12.20 -4.22
C ARG A 520 22.44 -12.60 -5.56
N GLN A 521 22.32 -13.90 -5.76
CA GLN A 521 21.77 -14.53 -6.97
C GLN A 521 20.44 -15.20 -6.59
N THR A 522 19.40 -15.02 -7.39
CA THR A 522 18.05 -15.52 -7.09
C THR A 522 17.42 -16.17 -8.30
N GLY A 523 16.78 -17.32 -8.11
CA GLY A 523 15.85 -17.92 -9.06
C GLY A 523 14.55 -18.31 -8.38
N TYR A 524 13.40 -18.05 -9.03
CA TYR A 524 12.10 -18.45 -8.50
C TYR A 524 11.16 -19.00 -9.59
N TYR A 525 10.19 -19.81 -9.14
CA TYR A 525 9.10 -20.33 -9.96
C TYR A 525 7.80 -20.37 -9.14
N ASN A 526 6.70 -19.85 -9.70
CA ASN A 526 5.40 -19.73 -9.05
C ASN A 526 4.32 -20.31 -9.97
N LEU A 527 3.42 -21.11 -9.41
CA LEU A 527 2.27 -21.71 -10.08
C LEU A 527 0.99 -21.25 -9.39
N LEU A 528 0.02 -20.76 -10.14
CA LEU A 528 -1.32 -20.41 -9.64
C LEU A 528 -2.37 -21.12 -10.50
N GLY A 529 -3.34 -21.78 -9.88
CA GLY A 529 -4.39 -22.50 -10.62
C GLY A 529 -5.69 -22.64 -9.84
N ALA A 530 -6.67 -23.25 -10.49
CA ALA A 530 -7.97 -23.57 -9.90
C ALA A 530 -8.34 -25.04 -10.13
N PHE A 531 -9.09 -25.61 -9.18
CA PHE A 531 -9.73 -26.91 -9.29
C PHE A 531 -11.09 -26.85 -8.59
N LYS A 532 -12.17 -26.79 -9.37
CA LYS A 532 -13.52 -26.47 -8.89
C LYS A 532 -13.52 -25.17 -8.08
N GLU A 533 -14.17 -25.14 -6.91
CA GLU A 533 -14.24 -23.94 -6.06
C GLU A 533 -12.93 -23.61 -5.32
N PHE A 534 -11.87 -24.41 -5.48
CA PHE A 534 -10.57 -24.21 -4.83
C PHE A 534 -9.59 -23.52 -5.77
N LYS A 535 -9.00 -22.42 -5.33
CA LYS A 535 -7.84 -21.76 -5.96
C LYS A 535 -6.59 -22.13 -5.17
N TRP A 536 -5.47 -22.34 -5.84
CA TRP A 536 -4.22 -22.77 -5.22
C TRP A 536 -3.01 -22.03 -5.81
N GLN A 537 -1.97 -21.89 -5.00
CA GLN A 537 -0.68 -21.32 -5.37
C GLN A 537 0.46 -22.16 -4.77
N LEU A 538 1.48 -22.43 -5.57
CA LEU A 538 2.71 -23.13 -5.18
C LEU A 538 3.91 -22.33 -5.68
N GLY A 539 4.73 -21.81 -4.77
CA GLY A 539 5.91 -21.00 -5.09
C GLY A 539 7.18 -21.62 -4.52
N PHE A 540 8.26 -21.53 -5.29
CA PHE A 540 9.60 -21.96 -4.90
C PHE A 540 10.61 -20.87 -5.26
N ARG A 541 11.52 -20.56 -4.34
CA ARG A 541 12.62 -19.61 -4.55
C ARG A 541 13.89 -20.16 -3.93
N GLY A 542 15.00 -20.03 -4.65
CA GLY A 542 16.35 -20.25 -4.15
C GLY A 542 17.14 -18.95 -4.23
N GLU A 543 17.86 -18.64 -3.15
CA GLU A 543 18.81 -17.53 -3.09
C GLU A 543 20.20 -18.07 -2.72
N TYR A 544 21.23 -17.59 -3.40
CA TYR A 544 22.63 -17.79 -3.02
C TYR A 544 23.25 -16.41 -2.79
N SER A 545 23.74 -16.14 -1.58
CA SER A 545 24.46 -14.91 -1.24
C SER A 545 25.91 -15.22 -0.92
N GLN A 546 26.80 -14.29 -1.29
CA GLN A 546 28.21 -14.25 -0.94
C GLN A 546 28.51 -12.88 -0.34
N LEU A 547 29.14 -12.86 0.83
CA LEU A 547 29.41 -11.67 1.62
C LEU A 547 30.91 -11.60 1.92
N ASP A 548 31.48 -10.41 1.80
CA ASP A 548 32.89 -10.12 2.09
C ASP A 548 32.96 -8.87 2.98
N ILE A 549 33.50 -9.03 4.19
CA ILE A 549 33.60 -7.98 5.22
C ILE A 549 35.09 -7.75 5.52
N ASN A 550 35.55 -6.51 5.37
CA ASN A 550 36.92 -6.04 5.65
C ASN A 550 38.04 -6.88 5.00
N ASP A 551 37.74 -7.56 3.89
CA ASP A 551 38.58 -8.58 3.24
C ASP A 551 38.91 -9.82 4.12
N THR A 552 38.40 -9.89 5.36
CA THR A 552 38.75 -10.88 6.39
C THR A 552 37.64 -11.90 6.66
N VAL A 553 36.41 -11.46 6.92
CA VAL A 553 35.27 -12.35 7.18
C VAL A 553 34.52 -12.56 5.86
N LYS A 554 34.59 -13.78 5.33
CA LYS A 554 33.96 -14.17 4.07
C LYS A 554 32.92 -15.26 4.35
N LYS A 555 31.68 -15.03 3.95
CA LYS A 555 30.54 -15.93 4.17
C LYS A 555 29.82 -16.21 2.86
N ASP A 556 29.36 -17.44 2.67
CA ASP A 556 28.36 -17.74 1.64
C ASP A 556 27.26 -18.66 2.18
N TYR A 557 26.04 -18.50 1.66
CA TYR A 557 24.90 -19.30 2.08
C TYR A 557 23.87 -19.48 0.96
N PHE A 558 23.17 -20.62 0.99
CA PHE A 558 22.01 -20.88 0.14
C PHE A 558 20.74 -21.04 0.97
N VAL A 559 19.68 -20.31 0.61
CA VAL A 559 18.38 -20.38 1.28
C VAL A 559 17.27 -20.79 0.32
N PHE A 560 16.49 -21.80 0.73
CA PHE A 560 15.30 -22.26 0.02
C PHE A 560 14.03 -21.75 0.71
N LEU A 561 13.20 -21.04 -0.07
CA LEU A 561 12.03 -20.29 0.37
C LEU A 561 10.77 -20.80 -0.33
N PRO A 562 10.11 -21.85 0.21
CA PRO A 562 8.85 -22.35 -0.30
C PRO A 562 7.66 -21.48 0.12
N GLN A 563 6.63 -21.46 -0.72
CA GLN A 563 5.33 -20.85 -0.50
C GLN A 563 4.21 -21.81 -0.94
N VAL A 564 3.17 -21.92 -0.13
CA VAL A 564 1.94 -22.64 -0.47
C VAL A 564 0.74 -21.77 -0.08
N SER A 565 -0.30 -21.73 -0.91
CA SER A 565 -1.59 -21.17 -0.50
C SER A 565 -2.73 -21.93 -1.16
N VAL A 566 -3.83 -22.09 -0.42
CA VAL A 566 -5.08 -22.66 -0.92
C VAL A 566 -6.23 -21.79 -0.40
N SER A 567 -7.14 -21.40 -1.28
CA SER A 567 -8.37 -20.69 -0.90
C SER A 567 -9.60 -21.33 -1.52
N ARG A 568 -10.74 -21.16 -0.87
CA ARG A 568 -12.04 -21.59 -1.36
C ARG A 568 -13.06 -20.47 -1.16
N SER A 569 -13.66 -20.03 -2.26
CA SER A 569 -14.77 -19.08 -2.23
C SER A 569 -16.10 -19.85 -2.16
N PHE A 570 -17.10 -19.36 -1.42
CA PHE A 570 -18.39 -20.04 -1.27
C PHE A 570 -19.56 -19.09 -1.02
N GLY A 571 -20.62 -19.23 -1.82
CA GLY A 571 -21.70 -18.24 -1.88
C GLY A 571 -21.19 -16.85 -2.26
N GLU A 572 -22.05 -15.83 -2.16
CA GLU A 572 -21.62 -14.46 -2.43
C GLU A 572 -20.71 -13.92 -1.33
N GLY A 573 -19.52 -13.47 -1.72
CA GLY A 573 -18.63 -12.64 -0.89
C GLY A 573 -17.82 -13.34 0.20
N ASN A 574 -17.93 -14.66 0.39
CA ASN A 574 -17.14 -15.40 1.39
C ASN A 574 -15.93 -16.12 0.75
N ASN A 575 -14.78 -16.07 1.43
CA ASN A 575 -13.57 -16.77 1.03
C ASN A 575 -12.79 -17.24 2.27
N VAL A 576 -12.42 -18.52 2.34
CA VAL A 576 -11.42 -19.02 3.32
C VAL A 576 -10.10 -19.21 2.60
N LYS A 577 -8.99 -18.78 3.21
CA LYS A 577 -7.63 -18.94 2.67
C LYS A 577 -6.70 -19.47 3.76
N LEU A 578 -5.95 -20.52 3.43
CA LEU A 578 -4.82 -21.03 4.22
C LEU A 578 -3.54 -20.74 3.42
N SER A 579 -2.55 -20.12 4.05
CA SER A 579 -1.26 -19.80 3.44
C SER A 579 -0.09 -20.15 4.35
N PHE A 580 0.98 -20.66 3.73
CA PHE A 580 2.29 -20.90 4.34
C PHE A 580 3.38 -20.23 3.49
N ARG A 581 4.34 -19.60 4.14
CA ARG A 581 5.51 -18.96 3.50
C ARG A 581 6.72 -19.06 4.43
N ARG A 582 7.90 -19.29 3.86
CA ARG A 582 9.18 -19.01 4.52
C ARG A 582 9.74 -17.66 4.06
N GLN A 583 10.30 -16.92 4.99
CA GLN A 583 11.03 -15.66 4.79
C GLN A 583 12.47 -15.81 5.33
N ILE A 584 13.37 -15.00 4.78
CA ILE A 584 14.71 -14.74 5.31
C ILE A 584 14.72 -13.32 5.89
N HIS A 585 15.35 -13.14 7.04
CA HIS A 585 15.75 -11.84 7.56
C HIS A 585 17.27 -11.76 7.49
N ARG A 586 17.81 -10.78 6.77
CA ARG A 586 19.27 -10.64 6.59
C ARG A 586 19.84 -9.68 7.64
N PRO A 587 21.05 -9.92 8.18
CA PRO A 587 21.75 -8.92 8.98
C PRO A 587 21.87 -7.61 8.18
N SER A 588 21.70 -6.46 8.82
CA SER A 588 21.94 -5.18 8.14
C SER A 588 23.45 -4.95 8.00
N VAL A 589 23.86 -4.12 7.03
CA VAL A 589 25.29 -3.77 6.86
C VAL A 589 25.85 -3.07 8.11
N HIS A 590 25.01 -2.29 8.80
CA HIS A 590 25.33 -1.76 10.13
C HIS A 590 25.51 -2.89 11.15
N SER A 591 24.57 -3.83 11.27
CA SER A 591 24.65 -5.01 12.15
C SER A 591 25.94 -5.83 11.98
N LEU A 592 26.56 -5.81 10.80
CA LEU A 592 27.79 -6.54 10.46
C LEU A 592 29.08 -5.73 10.66
N ASN A 593 29.01 -4.43 10.98
CA ASN A 593 30.18 -3.57 11.14
C ASN A 593 30.82 -3.76 12.53
N PRO A 594 32.01 -4.38 12.66
CA PRO A 594 32.61 -4.72 13.96
C PRO A 594 33.19 -3.51 14.71
N PHE A 595 33.04 -2.29 14.19
CA PHE A 595 33.59 -1.09 14.83
C PHE A 595 32.70 -0.62 15.98
N THR A 596 33.35 -0.19 17.06
CA THR A 596 32.71 0.29 18.28
C THR A 596 32.49 1.80 18.19
N THR A 597 31.23 2.23 18.15
CA THR A 597 30.85 3.65 18.13
C THR A 597 30.12 4.03 19.41
N TRP A 598 30.44 5.19 19.98
CA TRP A 598 29.77 5.70 21.18
C TRP A 598 28.40 6.26 20.81
N THR A 599 27.37 5.87 21.55
CA THR A 599 25.99 6.34 21.37
C THR A 599 25.59 7.33 22.47
N ASP A 600 26.14 7.15 23.68
CA ASP A 600 26.39 8.22 24.65
C ASP A 600 27.62 7.89 25.52
N SER A 601 27.93 8.74 26.51
CA SER A 601 29.11 8.63 27.38
C SER A 601 29.21 7.35 28.22
N LEU A 602 28.18 6.49 28.28
CA LEU A 602 28.24 5.15 28.90
C LEU A 602 27.76 4.02 27.98
N HIS A 603 27.30 4.31 26.75
CA HIS A 603 26.75 3.31 25.83
C HIS A 603 27.56 3.22 24.55
N VAL A 604 28.18 2.07 24.31
CA VAL A 604 28.85 1.77 23.05
C VAL A 604 28.04 0.74 22.26
N TRP A 605 27.97 0.96 20.95
CA TRP A 605 27.39 0.01 20.00
C TRP A 605 28.52 -0.64 19.20
N THR A 606 28.47 -1.95 19.01
CA THR A 606 29.44 -2.72 18.21
C THR A 606 28.72 -3.81 17.42
N GLY A 607 28.92 -3.86 16.10
CA GLY A 607 28.30 -4.88 15.25
C GLY A 607 29.00 -6.24 15.33
N ASN A 608 28.35 -7.25 14.75
CA ASN A 608 28.76 -8.63 14.82
C ASN A 608 28.84 -9.23 13.40
N PRO A 609 30.04 -9.34 12.79
CA PRO A 609 30.21 -9.90 11.45
C PRO A 609 29.91 -11.41 11.38
N ASP A 610 29.87 -12.09 12.52
CA ASP A 610 29.51 -13.51 12.62
C ASP A 610 28.00 -13.76 12.64
N LEU A 611 27.14 -12.73 12.54
CA LEU A 611 25.70 -12.89 12.36
C LEU A 611 25.31 -13.70 11.11
N ASP A 612 24.38 -14.62 11.28
CA ASP A 612 23.76 -15.42 10.21
C ASP A 612 22.30 -14.95 9.93
N PRO A 613 21.77 -15.20 8.72
CA PRO A 613 20.40 -14.80 8.38
C PRO A 613 19.34 -15.68 9.07
N ALA A 614 18.39 -15.04 9.74
CA ALA A 614 17.28 -15.71 10.42
C ALA A 614 16.18 -16.17 9.44
N LEU A 615 15.42 -17.21 9.79
CA LEU A 615 14.37 -17.77 8.93
C LEU A 615 12.98 -17.82 9.60
N GLU A 616 12.09 -16.89 9.25
CA GLU A 616 10.67 -16.91 9.67
C GLU A 616 9.86 -17.93 8.83
N ASN A 617 9.01 -18.70 9.51
CA ASN A 617 8.02 -19.60 8.92
C ASN A 617 6.63 -19.10 9.34
N LYS A 618 5.87 -18.53 8.40
CA LYS A 618 4.53 -17.96 8.64
C LYS A 618 3.44 -18.90 8.14
N ILE A 619 2.47 -19.21 9.01
CA ILE A 619 1.22 -19.90 8.68
C ILE A 619 0.06 -18.99 9.03
N GLU A 620 -0.89 -18.82 8.12
CA GLU A 620 -2.06 -17.95 8.31
C GLU A 620 -3.32 -18.62 7.73
N LEU A 621 -4.40 -18.63 8.52
CA LEU A 621 -5.74 -19.07 8.13
C LEU A 621 -6.71 -17.89 8.29
N SER A 622 -7.22 -17.36 7.18
CA SER A 622 -8.15 -16.24 7.15
C SER A 622 -9.53 -16.64 6.60
N TYR A 623 -10.56 -15.95 7.08
CA TYR A 623 -11.94 -16.03 6.57
C TYR A 623 -12.42 -14.62 6.23
N ALA A 624 -12.35 -14.26 4.96
CA ALA A 624 -12.83 -12.99 4.44
C ALA A 624 -14.33 -13.08 4.09
N ARG A 625 -15.08 -12.04 4.45
CA ARG A 625 -16.50 -11.90 4.17
C ARG A 625 -16.85 -10.47 3.76
N ASN A 626 -17.24 -10.30 2.51
CA ASN A 626 -17.96 -9.12 2.03
C ASN A 626 -19.47 -9.29 2.32
N PHE A 627 -20.12 -8.24 2.84
CA PHE A 627 -21.57 -8.23 3.06
C PHE A 627 -22.16 -6.82 2.92
N LYS A 628 -23.09 -6.64 1.98
CA LYS A 628 -23.63 -5.35 1.54
C LYS A 628 -22.51 -4.39 1.06
N ASN A 629 -22.09 -3.48 1.94
CA ASN A 629 -21.04 -2.48 1.71
C ASN A 629 -19.88 -2.63 2.72
N ASN A 630 -19.84 -3.73 3.48
CA ASN A 630 -18.87 -3.98 4.53
C ASN A 630 -17.96 -5.15 4.15
N TYR A 631 -16.74 -5.14 4.68
CA TYR A 631 -15.76 -6.23 4.61
C TYR A 631 -15.28 -6.55 6.03
N ILE A 632 -15.12 -7.83 6.33
CA ILE A 632 -14.46 -8.30 7.55
C ILE A 632 -13.62 -9.55 7.23
N SER A 633 -12.42 -9.63 7.79
CA SER A 633 -11.48 -10.74 7.57
C SER A 633 -10.78 -11.11 8.89
N PRO A 634 -11.44 -11.87 9.78
CA PRO A 634 -10.80 -12.55 10.88
C PRO A 634 -9.77 -13.58 10.39
N LYS A 635 -8.68 -13.74 11.15
CA LYS A 635 -7.62 -14.71 10.88
C LYS A 635 -6.97 -15.26 12.14
N PHE A 636 -6.43 -16.47 12.02
CA PHE A 636 -5.51 -17.10 12.95
C PHE A 636 -4.14 -17.15 12.29
N TYR A 637 -3.07 -16.90 13.04
CA TYR A 637 -1.72 -16.99 12.48
C TYR A 637 -0.68 -17.48 13.49
N LEU A 638 0.42 -17.99 12.94
CA LEU A 638 1.58 -18.52 13.62
C LEU A 638 2.83 -18.07 12.85
N ARG A 639 3.82 -17.55 13.55
CA ARG A 639 5.16 -17.24 13.06
C ARG A 639 6.17 -17.98 13.91
N TYR A 640 7.16 -18.57 13.26
CA TYR A 640 8.28 -19.22 13.93
C TYR A 640 9.59 -18.82 13.25
N THR A 641 10.42 -18.05 13.95
CA THR A 641 11.74 -17.63 13.46
C THR A 641 12.80 -18.44 14.18
N LYS A 642 13.65 -19.12 13.40
CA LYS A 642 14.90 -19.73 13.89
C LYS A 642 16.04 -18.74 13.72
N ASP A 643 16.93 -18.74 14.70
CA ASP A 643 18.16 -17.95 14.79
C ASP A 643 17.90 -16.45 14.74
N ASN A 644 16.83 -15.99 15.40
CA ASN A 644 16.37 -14.61 15.27
C ASN A 644 17.44 -13.60 15.73
N ILE A 645 17.75 -12.64 14.86
CA ILE A 645 18.72 -11.58 15.13
C ILE A 645 18.06 -10.60 16.11
N GLN A 646 18.64 -10.45 17.30
CA GLN A 646 18.18 -9.50 18.32
C GLN A 646 19.36 -8.83 19.00
N ASP A 647 19.09 -7.68 19.61
CA ASP A 647 20.07 -6.97 20.41
C ASP A 647 20.47 -7.83 21.62
N LEU A 648 21.77 -7.86 21.87
CA LEU A 648 22.41 -8.43 23.06
C LEU A 648 23.14 -7.29 23.75
N SER A 649 22.80 -7.05 25.02
CA SER A 649 23.45 -6.05 25.86
C SER A 649 24.18 -6.70 27.02
N ILE A 650 25.38 -6.21 27.29
CA ILE A 650 26.29 -6.66 28.34
C ILE A 650 26.84 -5.40 29.01
N ILE A 651 27.08 -5.43 30.32
CA ILE A 651 27.80 -4.36 31.01
C ILE A 651 29.20 -4.86 31.38
N ASN A 652 30.24 -4.13 30.99
CA ASN A 652 31.63 -4.49 31.29
C ASN A 652 32.05 -3.97 32.67
N GLU A 653 33.21 -4.42 33.18
CA GLU A 653 33.65 -4.15 34.57
C GLU A 653 33.81 -2.66 34.93
N GLU A 654 33.94 -1.77 33.93
CA GLU A 654 34.06 -0.31 34.11
C GLU A 654 32.68 0.37 34.31
N GLY A 655 31.59 -0.35 33.97
CA GLY A 655 30.22 0.13 33.98
C GLY A 655 29.75 0.71 32.64
N ILE A 656 30.46 0.43 31.55
CA ILE A 656 30.04 0.79 30.18
C ILE A 656 29.11 -0.31 29.66
N THR A 657 27.97 0.09 29.11
CA THR A 657 27.02 -0.81 28.46
C THR A 657 27.42 -1.03 27.00
N GLU A 658 27.82 -2.26 26.69
CA GLU A 658 28.09 -2.73 25.34
C GLU A 658 26.79 -3.28 24.71
N ILE A 659 26.41 -2.74 23.54
CA ILE A 659 25.23 -3.16 22.77
C ILE A 659 25.72 -3.77 21.44
N THR A 660 25.44 -5.06 21.25
CA THR A 660 25.69 -5.76 19.99
C THR A 660 24.43 -6.48 19.49
N GLN A 661 24.53 -7.26 18.42
CA GLN A 661 23.45 -8.12 17.91
C GLN A 661 23.94 -9.57 17.77
N ALA A 662 23.06 -10.52 18.06
CA ALA A 662 23.37 -11.94 18.00
C ALA A 662 22.17 -12.77 17.47
N ASN A 663 22.44 -14.00 17.04
CA ASN A 663 21.40 -14.97 16.68
C ASN A 663 20.85 -15.66 17.95
N ILE A 664 19.88 -15.01 18.59
CA ILE A 664 19.34 -15.34 19.93
C ILE A 664 18.37 -16.56 19.90
N GLY A 665 18.57 -17.50 18.98
CA GLY A 665 17.77 -18.72 18.91
C GLY A 665 16.33 -18.49 18.43
N LYS A 666 15.33 -18.73 19.29
CA LYS A 666 13.94 -18.94 18.89
C LYS A 666 13.05 -17.73 19.14
N ASP A 667 12.17 -17.46 18.16
CA ASP A 667 11.03 -16.55 18.29
C ASP A 667 9.72 -17.22 17.81
N LEU A 668 8.62 -16.99 18.51
CA LEU A 668 7.34 -17.65 18.30
C LEU A 668 6.17 -16.70 18.62
N GLU A 669 5.61 -16.03 17.60
CA GLU A 669 4.37 -15.26 17.71
C GLU A 669 3.18 -16.10 17.21
N TYR A 670 2.16 -16.29 18.04
CA TYR A 670 0.88 -16.87 17.62
C TYR A 670 -0.29 -16.03 18.10
N GLY A 671 -1.33 -15.91 17.28
CA GLY A 671 -2.41 -14.98 17.61
C GLY A 671 -3.64 -15.07 16.71
N ILE A 672 -4.60 -14.23 17.07
CA ILE A 672 -5.80 -13.92 16.29
C ILE A 672 -5.71 -12.48 15.78
N GLY A 673 -6.30 -12.22 14.63
CA GLY A 673 -6.47 -10.87 14.12
C GLY A 673 -7.78 -10.71 13.36
N VAL A 674 -8.14 -9.46 13.08
CA VAL A 674 -9.27 -9.10 12.23
C VAL A 674 -8.98 -7.78 11.52
N ASN A 675 -9.16 -7.78 10.20
CA ASN A 675 -9.24 -6.56 9.41
C ASN A 675 -10.72 -6.28 9.08
N ALA A 676 -11.15 -5.01 9.14
CA ALA A 676 -12.53 -4.62 8.93
C ALA A 676 -12.65 -3.29 8.15
N ALA A 677 -13.69 -3.20 7.35
CA ALA A 677 -14.12 -1.98 6.65
C ALA A 677 -15.64 -1.89 6.76
N ILE A 678 -16.14 -1.03 7.65
CA ILE A 678 -17.55 -0.96 8.04
C ILE A 678 -18.14 0.39 7.65
N GLN A 679 -19.19 0.38 6.85
CA GLN A 679 -20.00 1.56 6.55
C GLN A 679 -21.15 1.65 7.55
N VAL A 680 -20.92 2.36 8.66
CA VAL A 680 -21.88 2.50 9.77
C VAL A 680 -23.12 3.28 9.33
N LEU A 681 -22.94 4.32 8.51
CA LEU A 681 -24.01 5.08 7.85
C LEU A 681 -23.59 5.39 6.40
N LYS A 682 -24.52 5.80 5.53
CA LYS A 682 -24.20 6.20 4.14
C LYS A 682 -22.99 7.14 4.03
N ARG A 683 -22.79 8.02 5.00
CA ARG A 683 -21.70 9.00 5.08
C ARG A 683 -20.62 8.72 6.13
N TRP A 684 -20.72 7.63 6.91
CA TRP A 684 -19.77 7.31 7.98
C TRP A 684 -19.11 5.95 7.71
N ARG A 685 -17.79 5.93 7.61
CA ARG A 685 -16.96 4.74 7.41
C ARG A 685 -15.96 4.58 8.56
N VAL A 686 -15.74 3.34 8.96
CA VAL A 686 -14.76 2.94 9.95
C VAL A 686 -13.96 1.77 9.37
N ASN A 687 -12.70 2.02 9.04
CA ASN A 687 -11.72 0.99 8.76
C ASN A 687 -10.98 0.67 10.06
N GLY A 688 -10.57 -0.58 10.25
CA GLY A 688 -9.71 -0.93 11.37
C GLY A 688 -9.06 -2.30 11.25
N ASN A 689 -8.00 -2.48 12.01
CA ASN A 689 -7.29 -3.73 12.20
C ASN A 689 -7.06 -3.95 13.69
N PHE A 690 -7.14 -5.20 14.12
CA PHE A 690 -6.80 -5.61 15.47
C PHE A 690 -6.06 -6.95 15.41
N ALA A 691 -5.02 -7.11 16.21
CA ALA A 691 -4.40 -8.41 16.47
C ALA A 691 -4.11 -8.56 17.96
N LEU A 692 -4.43 -9.73 18.51
CA LEU A 692 -4.09 -10.17 19.87
C LEU A 692 -3.24 -11.43 19.73
N TYR A 693 -2.04 -11.39 20.29
CA TYR A 693 -1.03 -12.41 20.10
C TYR A 693 -0.25 -12.68 21.38
N ASN A 694 0.39 -13.83 21.43
CA ASN A 694 1.38 -14.17 22.44
C ASN A 694 2.71 -14.41 21.73
N ARG A 695 3.73 -13.63 22.05
CA ARG A 695 5.11 -13.86 21.62
C ARG A 695 5.86 -14.64 22.69
N VAL A 696 6.70 -15.59 22.27
CA VAL A 696 7.68 -16.28 23.13
C VAL A 696 9.03 -16.22 22.42
N VAL A 697 9.97 -15.51 23.04
CA VAL A 697 11.40 -15.50 22.67
C VAL A 697 12.12 -16.55 23.54
N GLY A 698 13.27 -17.05 23.12
CA GLY A 698 14.09 -17.92 23.96
C GLY A 698 15.37 -18.39 23.28
N SER A 699 16.48 -18.30 24.00
CA SER A 699 17.82 -18.57 23.46
C SER A 699 18.39 -19.90 23.96
N GLU A 700 19.09 -20.61 23.08
CA GLU A 700 19.94 -21.75 23.45
C GLU A 700 21.35 -21.28 23.89
N HIS A 701 21.63 -19.98 23.82
CA HIS A 701 22.91 -19.33 24.16
C HIS A 701 22.80 -18.34 25.34
N ALA A 702 21.64 -18.23 26.00
CA ALA A 702 21.47 -17.32 27.13
C ALA A 702 22.28 -17.74 28.37
N LEU A 703 22.99 -16.79 28.97
CA LEU A 703 23.58 -16.93 30.30
C LEU A 703 22.50 -16.76 31.40
N SER A 704 21.72 -17.82 31.56
CA SER A 704 21.03 -18.21 32.81
C SER A 704 20.20 -17.16 33.59
N ARG A 705 19.00 -16.80 33.08
CA ARG A 705 17.85 -16.51 33.95
C ARG A 705 16.49 -16.83 33.32
N ASP A 706 15.49 -17.10 34.16
CA ASP A 706 14.08 -17.01 33.78
C ASP A 706 13.70 -15.53 33.64
N GLU A 707 13.99 -14.94 32.48
CA GLU A 707 13.52 -13.62 32.08
C GLU A 707 12.06 -13.68 31.58
N ASP A 708 11.36 -12.53 31.48
CA ASP A 708 9.97 -12.42 30.98
C ASP A 708 9.88 -12.64 29.45
N ASN A 709 10.38 -13.79 29.00
CA ASN A 709 10.55 -14.18 27.60
C ASN A 709 9.23 -14.40 26.84
N GLN A 710 8.09 -14.36 27.54
CA GLN A 710 6.75 -14.54 26.99
C GLN A 710 5.86 -13.34 27.36
N LYS A 711 5.19 -12.76 26.35
CA LYS A 711 4.20 -11.70 26.58
C LYS A 711 2.97 -11.84 25.68
N VAL A 712 1.81 -11.61 26.29
CA VAL A 712 0.55 -11.37 25.57
C VAL A 712 0.50 -9.90 25.19
N SER A 713 0.37 -9.62 23.90
CA SER A 713 0.43 -8.28 23.33
C SER A 713 -0.70 -8.09 22.32
N TYR A 714 -1.09 -6.84 22.07
CA TYR A 714 -2.08 -6.50 21.05
C TYR A 714 -1.71 -5.22 20.31
N ARG A 715 -2.04 -5.19 19.02
CA ARG A 715 -1.86 -4.03 18.14
C ARG A 715 -3.17 -3.70 17.45
N ALA A 716 -3.53 -2.41 17.42
CA ALA A 716 -4.81 -1.91 16.95
C ALA A 716 -4.62 -0.65 16.08
N GLY A 717 -5.30 -0.59 14.94
CA GLY A 717 -5.40 0.59 14.10
C GLY A 717 -6.85 0.88 13.71
N LEU A 718 -7.20 2.15 13.64
CA LEU A 718 -8.56 2.61 13.38
C LEU A 718 -8.52 3.91 12.56
N THR A 719 -9.16 3.90 11.38
CA THR A 719 -9.40 5.12 10.59
C THR A 719 -10.90 5.34 10.46
N ASN A 720 -11.39 6.43 11.04
CA ASN A 720 -12.79 6.83 11.07
C ASN A 720 -12.97 8.07 10.20
N ILE A 721 -13.94 8.06 9.27
CA ILE A 721 -14.19 9.15 8.31
C ILE A 721 -15.69 9.42 8.21
N VAL A 722 -16.08 10.68 8.43
CA VAL A 722 -17.45 11.18 8.34
C VAL A 722 -17.54 12.26 7.25
N MET A 723 -18.28 11.96 6.19
CA MET A 723 -18.63 12.91 5.14
C MET A 723 -19.77 13.82 5.62
N LEU A 724 -19.59 15.13 5.52
CA LEU A 724 -20.60 16.14 5.85
C LEU A 724 -21.14 16.81 4.58
N PRO A 725 -22.27 17.55 4.66
CA PRO A 725 -22.74 18.36 3.53
C PRO A 725 -21.72 19.45 3.14
N LYS A 726 -21.85 19.99 1.92
CA LYS A 726 -21.01 21.09 1.39
C LYS A 726 -19.51 20.75 1.31
N GLU A 727 -19.22 19.54 0.83
CA GLU A 727 -17.86 19.05 0.50
C GLU A 727 -16.84 19.12 1.65
N PHE A 728 -17.34 18.96 2.88
CA PHE A 728 -16.57 18.92 4.12
C PHE A 728 -16.49 17.47 4.61
N ALA A 729 -15.35 17.05 5.15
CA ALA A 729 -15.22 15.77 5.84
C ALA A 729 -14.43 15.92 7.14
N VAL A 730 -14.69 15.04 8.09
CA VAL A 730 -13.99 14.96 9.37
C VAL A 730 -13.45 13.55 9.52
N PHE A 731 -12.19 13.42 9.93
CA PHE A 731 -11.54 12.15 10.14
C PHE A 731 -10.85 12.05 11.50
N ALA A 732 -10.68 10.82 11.97
CA ALA A 732 -9.86 10.49 13.11
C ALA A 732 -9.05 9.23 12.78
N PHE A 733 -7.75 9.28 13.03
CA PHE A 733 -6.86 8.13 13.01
C PHE A 733 -6.42 7.81 14.44
N ALA A 734 -6.43 6.54 14.80
CA ALA A 734 -5.86 6.06 16.05
C ALA A 734 -5.05 4.78 15.79
N TYR A 735 -3.83 4.74 16.34
CA TYR A 735 -2.95 3.58 16.34
C TYR A 735 -2.48 3.30 17.76
N TYR A 736 -2.46 2.02 18.14
CA TYR A 736 -1.98 1.58 19.44
C TYR A 736 -1.22 0.26 19.36
N ASN A 737 0.01 0.24 19.89
CA ASN A 737 0.73 -0.97 20.28
C ASN A 737 0.65 -1.12 21.80
N SER A 738 0.34 -2.31 22.30
CA SER A 738 0.65 -2.66 23.69
C SER A 738 2.14 -2.92 23.87
N PRO A 739 2.65 -2.92 25.12
CA PRO A 739 3.99 -3.40 25.40
C PRO A 739 4.22 -4.82 24.87
N TYR A 740 5.43 -5.08 24.39
CA TYR A 740 5.88 -6.37 23.86
C TYR A 740 7.33 -6.65 24.29
N VAL A 741 7.80 -7.89 24.15
CA VAL A 741 9.16 -8.29 24.52
C VAL A 741 9.98 -8.68 23.30
N THR A 742 11.26 -8.35 23.32
CA THR A 742 12.35 -9.06 22.65
C THR A 742 13.10 -9.89 23.72
N TYR A 743 14.35 -10.28 23.52
CA TYR A 743 15.11 -11.12 24.47
C TYR A 743 15.33 -10.46 25.84
N GLN A 744 16.25 -9.50 25.94
CA GLN A 744 16.55 -8.77 27.18
C GLN A 744 15.70 -7.50 27.37
N ARG A 745 14.80 -7.16 26.42
CA ARG A 745 14.15 -5.84 26.35
C ARG A 745 12.63 -5.92 26.32
N GLU A 746 11.98 -5.23 27.26
CA GLU A 746 10.57 -4.85 27.17
C GLU A 746 10.45 -3.50 26.46
N HIS A 747 9.70 -3.49 25.36
CA HIS A 747 9.25 -2.29 24.67
C HIS A 747 7.87 -1.91 25.21
N SER A 748 7.66 -0.62 25.45
CA SER A 748 6.43 -0.11 26.08
C SER A 748 5.27 0.07 25.08
N ARG A 749 4.25 0.85 25.45
CA ARG A 749 3.08 1.11 24.60
C ARG A 749 3.31 2.31 23.69
N ASP A 750 2.86 2.20 22.44
CA ASP A 750 2.80 3.32 21.50
C ASP A 750 1.33 3.75 21.37
N LEU A 751 1.04 5.04 21.46
CA LEU A 751 -0.29 5.59 21.15
C LEU A 751 -0.13 6.80 20.24
N LEU A 752 -0.77 6.77 19.08
CA LEU A 752 -0.90 7.92 18.19
C LEU A 752 -2.39 8.15 17.90
N VAL A 753 -2.87 9.37 18.14
CA VAL A 753 -4.24 9.78 17.80
C VAL A 753 -4.18 11.13 17.09
N ILE A 754 -4.78 11.20 15.90
CA ILE A 754 -4.85 12.40 15.07
C ILE A 754 -6.31 12.66 14.72
N PHE A 755 -6.76 13.89 14.89
CA PHE A 755 -8.04 14.35 14.35
C PHE A 755 -7.77 15.32 13.20
N GLY A 756 -8.65 15.32 12.21
CA GLY A 756 -8.57 16.29 11.13
C GLY A 756 -9.90 16.58 10.48
N ALA A 757 -9.91 17.69 9.75
CA ALA A 757 -11.04 18.13 8.96
C ALA A 757 -10.54 18.65 7.61
N GLU A 758 -11.17 18.20 6.53
CA GLU A 758 -10.92 18.73 5.20
C GLU A 758 -12.16 19.45 4.65
N LYS A 759 -11.90 20.38 3.75
CA LYS A 759 -12.91 21.04 2.94
C LYS A 759 -12.42 21.17 1.52
N THR A 760 -13.13 20.55 0.57
CA THR A 760 -12.98 20.89 -0.84
C THR A 760 -13.66 22.24 -1.10
N LEU A 761 -13.00 23.09 -1.87
CA LEU A 761 -13.45 24.43 -2.20
C LEU A 761 -14.13 24.40 -3.58
N TRP A 762 -13.69 25.22 -4.54
CA TRP A 762 -13.96 24.94 -5.95
C TRP A 762 -13.25 23.64 -6.38
N LYS A 763 -13.70 23.03 -7.49
CA LYS A 763 -13.33 21.70 -8.03
C LYS A 763 -11.83 21.39 -8.28
N LYS A 764 -10.92 22.27 -7.86
CA LYS A 764 -9.47 22.17 -7.98
C LYS A 764 -8.70 22.50 -6.68
N ALA A 765 -9.35 22.97 -5.61
CA ALA A 765 -8.66 23.39 -4.38
C ALA A 765 -9.24 22.73 -3.12
N LYS A 766 -8.38 22.51 -2.12
CA LYS A 766 -8.71 21.95 -0.81
C LYS A 766 -7.99 22.68 0.32
N VAL A 767 -8.58 22.63 1.50
CA VAL A 767 -7.91 22.91 2.77
C VAL A 767 -8.11 21.71 3.69
N GLU A 768 -7.03 21.12 4.17
CA GLU A 768 -7.01 20.14 5.28
C GLU A 768 -6.44 20.81 6.53
N PHE A 769 -6.91 20.39 7.71
CA PHE A 769 -6.38 20.76 9.00
C PHE A 769 -6.27 19.49 9.86
N PHE A 770 -5.12 19.26 10.48
CA PHE A 770 -4.94 18.20 11.48
C PHE A 770 -4.53 18.78 12.83
N TYR A 771 -4.89 18.07 13.91
CA TYR A 771 -4.63 18.46 15.28
C TYR A 771 -4.56 17.24 16.22
N ASN A 772 -3.66 17.28 17.20
CA ASN A 772 -3.60 16.32 18.29
C ASN A 772 -4.05 16.98 19.62
N PRO A 773 -5.28 16.68 20.11
CA PRO A 773 -5.80 17.25 21.35
C PRO A 773 -5.38 16.52 22.63
N PHE A 774 -4.92 15.26 22.53
CA PHE A 774 -4.85 14.35 23.70
C PHE A 774 -3.43 13.96 24.11
N ILE A 775 -2.47 13.99 23.20
CA ILE A 775 -1.07 13.74 23.53
C ILE A 775 -0.41 15.09 23.79
N LYS A 776 0.15 15.25 24.99
CA LYS A 776 1.05 16.35 25.33
C LYS A 776 2.47 15.91 25.05
N ASP A 777 2.88 14.91 25.81
CA ASP A 777 4.21 14.32 25.80
C ASP A 777 4.12 13.03 24.97
N PHE A 778 4.68 13.04 23.76
CA PHE A 778 4.75 11.85 22.92
C PHE A 778 6.04 11.11 23.24
N THR A 779 5.94 10.10 24.10
CA THR A 779 7.01 9.10 24.23
C THR A 779 7.14 8.36 22.90
N TYR A 780 8.21 8.62 22.15
CA TYR A 780 8.45 8.01 20.84
C TYR A 780 9.09 6.63 20.96
N ALA A 781 9.78 6.37 22.08
CA ALA A 781 10.23 5.06 22.48
C ALA A 781 10.45 5.01 24.01
N GLU A 782 10.18 3.84 24.61
CA GLU A 782 10.43 3.57 26.02
C GLU A 782 10.77 2.07 26.15
N VAL A 783 12.02 1.81 26.53
CA VAL A 783 12.63 0.48 26.54
C VAL A 783 13.15 0.18 27.94
N LYS A 784 12.93 -1.05 28.40
CA LYS A 784 13.47 -1.56 29.65
C LYS A 784 14.37 -2.75 29.35
N THR A 785 15.67 -2.58 29.49
CA THR A 785 16.64 -3.68 29.40
C THR A 785 16.72 -4.37 30.76
N ARG A 786 16.76 -5.69 30.78
CA ARG A 786 17.10 -6.49 31.96
C ARG A 786 18.02 -7.62 31.51
N THR A 787 19.06 -7.85 32.29
CA THR A 787 20.03 -8.92 32.10
C THR A 787 20.21 -9.69 33.42
N GLN A 788 21.23 -10.52 33.53
CA GLN A 788 21.63 -11.08 34.82
C GLN A 788 22.21 -9.99 35.75
N ASP A 789 22.97 -9.05 35.19
CA ASP A 789 23.92 -8.20 35.93
C ASP A 789 23.43 -6.75 36.08
N TYR A 790 22.42 -6.32 35.30
CA TYR A 790 21.79 -5.00 35.44
C TYR A 790 20.33 -4.92 34.97
N TYR A 791 19.64 -3.88 35.45
CA TYR A 791 18.37 -3.36 34.93
C TYR A 791 18.56 -1.94 34.41
N GLU A 792 17.80 -1.59 33.38
CA GLU A 792 17.84 -0.27 32.75
C GLU A 792 16.47 0.15 32.23
N HIS A 793 16.20 1.45 32.27
CA HIS A 793 15.01 2.07 31.72
C HIS A 793 15.42 3.33 30.97
N TRP A 794 15.44 3.24 29.63
CA TRP A 794 15.61 4.40 28.75
C TRP A 794 14.25 4.81 28.15
N ARG A 795 14.03 6.12 28.04
CA ARG A 795 12.77 6.69 27.58
C ARG A 795 12.99 8.05 26.93
N GLY A 796 12.56 8.18 25.67
CA GLY A 796 12.60 9.42 24.90
C GLY A 796 11.21 9.98 24.62
N HIS A 797 11.09 11.32 24.71
CA HIS A 797 9.84 12.07 24.52
C HIS A 797 10.04 13.23 23.53
N LEU A 798 8.97 13.62 22.84
CA LEU A 798 8.86 14.87 22.08
C LEU A 798 7.68 15.70 22.58
N ASP A 799 7.85 17.02 22.71
CA ASP A 799 6.76 17.94 23.00
C ASP A 799 5.90 18.18 21.75
N VAL A 800 4.96 17.28 21.50
CA VAL A 800 3.95 17.41 20.44
C VAL A 800 2.72 18.22 20.88
N HIS A 801 2.73 18.81 22.08
CA HIS A 801 1.52 19.44 22.64
C HIS A 801 0.99 20.55 21.72
N HIS A 802 -0.29 20.43 21.35
CA HIS A 802 -0.99 21.31 20.41
C HIS A 802 -0.42 21.38 18.98
N ILE A 803 0.32 20.36 18.53
CA ILE A 803 0.74 20.26 17.13
C ILE A 803 -0.47 20.33 16.17
N TYR A 804 -0.35 21.20 15.17
CA TYR A 804 -1.28 21.30 14.04
C TYR A 804 -0.55 21.77 12.78
N ALA A 805 -1.15 21.52 11.62
CA ALA A 805 -0.89 22.27 10.40
C ALA A 805 -2.18 22.46 9.60
N ILE A 806 -2.18 23.48 8.73
CA ILE A 806 -3.21 23.71 7.71
C ILE A 806 -2.57 23.45 6.35
N GLU A 807 -3.02 22.44 5.61
CA GLU A 807 -2.52 22.15 4.26
C GLU A 807 -3.47 22.68 3.18
N PHE A 808 -2.97 23.55 2.30
CA PHE A 808 -3.69 23.98 1.10
C PHE A 808 -3.20 23.19 -0.11
N THR A 809 -4.09 22.43 -0.76
CA THR A 809 -3.77 21.68 -1.99
C THR A 809 -4.52 22.25 -3.19
N TYR A 810 -3.79 22.52 -4.28
CA TYR A 810 -4.35 22.87 -5.58
C TYR A 810 -4.00 21.82 -6.64
N ASN A 811 -5.03 21.13 -7.15
CA ASN A 811 -4.95 20.13 -8.21
C ASN A 811 -5.31 20.75 -9.57
N PHE A 812 -4.48 20.56 -10.58
CA PHE A 812 -4.74 21.01 -11.94
C PHE A 812 -4.74 19.86 -12.93
N ASN A 813 -5.63 19.98 -13.92
CA ASN A 813 -5.68 19.12 -15.10
C ASN A 813 -6.11 20.00 -16.28
N TYR A 814 -5.37 19.85 -17.38
CA TYR A 814 -5.45 20.60 -18.64
C TYR A 814 -5.17 19.62 -19.79
N GLY A 815 -6.19 18.84 -20.14
CA GLY A 815 -6.13 17.84 -21.21
C GLY A 815 -7.45 17.77 -21.98
N GLY A 816 -7.35 17.51 -23.28
CA GLY A 816 -8.53 17.32 -24.11
C GLY A 816 -9.23 16.01 -23.77
N LYS A 817 -10.53 16.07 -23.42
CA LYS A 817 -11.39 14.89 -23.43
C LYS A 817 -11.44 14.35 -24.86
N ILE A 818 -10.71 13.27 -25.14
CA ILE A 818 -10.85 12.55 -26.40
C ILE A 818 -12.31 12.07 -26.50
N LYS A 819 -13.08 12.61 -27.45
CA LYS A 819 -14.35 12.01 -27.88
C LYS A 819 -14.04 10.55 -28.23
N LYS A 820 -14.71 9.60 -27.59
CA LYS A 820 -14.42 8.16 -27.74
C LYS A 820 -14.35 7.78 -29.23
N SER A 821 -13.14 7.47 -29.70
CA SER A 821 -13.01 6.62 -30.88
C SER A 821 -13.37 5.21 -30.44
N ASN A 822 -14.42 4.63 -31.03
CA ASN A 822 -14.91 3.30 -30.68
C ASN A 822 -14.00 2.21 -31.26
N ARG A 823 -12.80 2.04 -30.69
CA ARG A 823 -12.20 0.70 -30.58
C ARG A 823 -12.89 -0.01 -29.42
N ARG A 824 -13.30 -1.26 -29.64
CA ARG A 824 -13.71 -2.13 -28.53
C ARG A 824 -12.51 -2.29 -27.59
N ALA A 825 -12.71 -2.03 -26.31
CA ALA A 825 -12.02 -2.80 -25.30
C ALA A 825 -12.80 -4.11 -25.20
N ASP A 826 -12.21 -5.21 -25.65
CA ASP A 826 -12.78 -6.52 -25.38
C ASP A 826 -12.68 -6.76 -23.87
N TYR A 827 -13.81 -7.12 -23.26
CA TYR A 827 -13.91 -7.33 -21.82
C TYR A 827 -13.36 -8.70 -21.45
N GLU A 828 -12.79 -8.81 -20.24
CA GLU A 828 -12.66 -10.10 -19.57
C GLU A 828 -14.05 -10.76 -19.51
N VAL A 829 -14.14 -12.03 -19.92
CA VAL A 829 -15.40 -12.78 -19.88
C VAL A 829 -15.70 -13.13 -18.44
N ASP A 830 -16.76 -12.53 -17.89
CA ASP A 830 -17.31 -12.90 -16.59
C ASP A 830 -17.75 -14.38 -16.65
N GLU A 831 -17.19 -15.26 -15.82
CA GLU A 831 -17.57 -16.69 -15.73
C GLU A 831 -18.93 -16.86 -14.99
N GLY A 832 -19.93 -16.09 -15.40
CA GLY A 832 -21.31 -16.08 -14.90
C GLY A 832 -22.14 -17.24 -15.45
N GLY A 833 -21.71 -18.48 -15.21
CA GLY A 833 -22.43 -19.68 -15.66
C GLY A 833 -23.75 -19.90 -14.90
N GLY A 834 -24.85 -19.32 -15.39
CA GLY A 834 -26.18 -19.49 -14.79
C GLY A 834 -27.34 -19.25 -15.77
N THR A 835 -28.03 -20.32 -16.17
CA THR A 835 -29.27 -20.24 -16.97
C THR A 835 -30.49 -20.04 -16.06
N PHE A 836 -31.14 -18.88 -16.13
CA PHE A 836 -32.57 -18.71 -16.48
C PHE A 836 -33.00 -17.24 -16.44
#